data_AF-A0A7C1ECY7-F1
#
_entry.id   AF-A0A7C1ECY7-F1
#
_cell.length_a   1.000
_cell.length_b   1.000
_cell.length_c   1.000
_cell.angle_alpha   90.00
_cell.angle_beta   90.00
_cell.angle_gamma   90.00
#
_symmetry.space_group_name_H-M   'P 1'
#
loop_
_entity.id
_entity.type
_entity.pdbx_description
1 polymer ?
#
loop_
_entity_poly.entity_id
_entity_poly.type
_entity_poly.pdbx_seq_one_letter_code
_entity_poly.pdbx_strand_id
1 'polypeptide(L)'
;MMRPSHDIRRYSRGTLIMRYIGMLCAMLAIGAVFVACSEKTSDPIRRGPHPAGFVDATSENFHGARVRAADFGGNASCLECHTVVAADSTAEAIAISCANSPGCHARSETATSLSCGTCHERSELPPSHQEHFAAGAGGCALCHAATFSTTGALLDSVHMNAVLNVALSVTVEGTFNADDMTCSDSRCHGITRPNTSPAWGATGNLTCQSCHAIADLSDKHDTHFAQSAANCGICHASTAVSATELQPDTETHANLTADVVFATSHGGSFDATAGACSDTYCHGVGVTTPAWTGTTDLDCQSCHAFAELPDAHAKHLAKNDDCSLCHAITAASNAAIANPAFHANLQTDVVLSTTINGEFVSATQTCTNTSCHGVQSPAWTAVVDLDCNSCHAKADLPGAHQAHFARSPANCETCHASTATDSSAIKDPSLHMNFTIDVALIDGIDGTYDSTTETCSNTYCHLDATPTPAWSGSTVFRCQSCHSYASLADPHPPHVSFVSNDCSVCHSETVSGPYTMINPSLHADQIVQVAMNAQAGVGAVYDDVTNSCSNTYCHVSGAPTWSAGLSLDCNSCHAKAELPGAHQAHFARSPANCETCHAKTATDSSAIKDPLLHMNYAVDVAMIDGIDGTYDSATGTCSDTYCHLDATPTPAWNGTTDLRCQSCHSYASLPEPHPVHVDLVSNDCSVCHSETVSGPYTMINPSLHTDQIVQVAMNDVVEGTYDTQTNSCADTYCHRSGTPVWTTSTLDCNSCHAVAELPVSHPAHFKSMEQNCETCHASTAQDSTGIAVPANHVNFQVEVTLAAMFGGVFDGTTNTCSNTYCHFDATTTPWDNPTDLRCQGCHPYATLPDNHGIHIDTFGNICGTCHANTVSGAYTLVDRGKHANLTTEVAIVDSLGGTYSTDTGTCANNWCHGPRNDVVSPTWTGTTDLDCQGCHPTASLSVGHPFHISTMGQQCQNCHNATAVSPTELTVDGPHVDGTVQV
;
A
#
# COMPACT_ATOMS: atom_id res chain seq x y z
N MET A 1 56.12 -32.78 15.78
CA MET A 1 56.60 -33.69 16.83
C MET A 1 58.01 -33.27 17.25
N MET A 2 58.17 -32.94 18.54
CA MET A 2 59.40 -33.00 19.38
C MET A 2 60.72 -32.34 18.91
N ARG A 3 61.05 -31.23 19.60
CA ARG A 3 62.40 -30.90 20.16
C ARG A 3 62.96 -32.11 20.94
N PRO A 4 64.29 -32.29 21.20
CA PRO A 4 65.15 -31.25 21.78
C PRO A 4 66.68 -31.31 21.55
N SER A 5 67.31 -30.23 22.02
CA SER A 5 68.69 -29.99 22.47
C SER A 5 69.49 -31.19 23.01
N HIS A 6 70.82 -31.19 22.81
CA HIS A 6 71.80 -31.05 23.91
C HIS A 6 73.26 -30.97 23.40
N ASP A 7 73.96 -30.06 24.07
CA ASP A 7 75.38 -29.79 24.14
C ASP A 7 76.20 -30.98 24.70
N ILE A 8 77.55 -30.90 24.63
CA ILE A 8 78.58 -31.44 25.55
C ILE A 8 79.68 -32.39 24.99
N ARG A 9 80.94 -31.90 25.15
CA ARG A 9 82.25 -32.53 25.49
C ARG A 9 83.24 -33.08 24.42
N ARG A 10 84.31 -32.29 24.24
CA ARG A 10 85.78 -32.52 24.52
C ARG A 10 86.45 -33.87 24.20
N TYR A 11 87.54 -33.84 23.42
CA TYR A 11 88.96 -34.27 23.63
C TYR A 11 89.68 -34.18 22.25
N SER A 12 90.91 -33.71 22.01
CA SER A 12 92.24 -33.97 22.62
C SER A 12 93.22 -32.79 22.36
N ARG A 13 93.95 -32.24 23.37
CA ARG A 13 95.35 -32.51 23.81
C ARG A 13 96.51 -32.15 22.84
N GLY A 14 97.40 -31.28 23.37
CA GLY A 14 98.81 -30.99 22.95
C GLY A 14 98.99 -29.50 22.60
N THR A 15 99.70 -28.61 23.32
CA THR A 15 101.03 -28.76 23.93
C THR A 15 101.32 -27.70 25.02
N LEU A 16 101.68 -28.22 26.20
CA LEU A 16 102.53 -27.75 27.33
C LEU A 16 102.71 -26.25 27.72
N ILE A 17 102.18 -25.99 28.92
CA ILE A 17 102.64 -25.06 29.97
C ILE A 17 103.98 -25.55 30.54
N MET A 18 105.09 -24.79 30.38
CA MET A 18 106.32 -24.97 31.19
C MET A 18 107.36 -23.83 31.03
N ARG A 19 107.04 -22.57 31.38
CA ARG A 19 108.07 -21.50 31.41
C ARG A 19 107.83 -20.30 32.35
N TYR A 20 106.85 -20.37 33.26
CA TYR A 20 106.40 -19.20 34.06
C TYR A 20 106.60 -19.27 35.59
N ILE A 21 107.32 -20.24 36.17
CA ILE A 21 107.44 -20.33 37.64
C ILE A 21 108.91 -20.33 38.17
N GLY A 22 109.92 -20.45 37.29
CA GLY A 22 111.34 -20.44 37.71
C GLY A 22 112.04 -19.06 37.75
N MET A 23 111.50 -18.05 37.07
CA MET A 23 112.16 -16.73 36.93
C MET A 23 111.80 -15.74 38.04
N LEU A 24 110.75 -16.04 38.83
CA LEU A 24 110.25 -15.14 39.87
C LEU A 24 110.98 -15.27 41.23
N CYS A 25 111.92 -16.21 41.39
CA CYS A 25 112.67 -16.42 42.64
C CYS A 25 114.18 -16.11 42.55
N ALA A 26 114.71 -15.79 41.36
CA ALA A 26 116.14 -15.51 41.16
C ALA A 26 116.51 -14.00 41.20
N MET A 27 115.53 -13.09 41.09
CA MET A 27 115.77 -11.64 41.08
C MET A 27 115.63 -10.94 42.45
N LEU A 28 115.30 -11.69 43.52
CA LEU A 28 115.13 -11.15 44.88
C LEU A 28 116.27 -11.51 45.87
N ALA A 29 117.38 -12.13 45.41
CA ALA A 29 118.44 -12.62 46.30
C ALA A 29 119.88 -12.12 46.02
N ILE A 30 120.06 -11.15 45.11
CA ILE A 30 121.34 -10.41 44.92
C ILE A 30 121.13 -8.92 45.21
N GLY A 31 120.16 -8.61 46.07
CA GLY A 31 120.18 -7.38 46.83
C GLY A 31 121.07 -7.59 48.04
N ALA A 32 121.95 -6.62 48.29
CA ALA A 32 122.67 -6.47 49.54
C ALA A 32 123.57 -7.69 49.85
N VAL A 33 124.86 -7.62 49.70
CA VAL A 33 125.72 -6.71 50.44
C VAL A 33 127.12 -7.01 49.92
N PHE A 34 127.97 -6.00 50.00
CA PHE A 34 129.41 -6.08 50.03
C PHE A 34 130.08 -5.49 48.77
N VAL A 35 130.07 -4.16 48.67
CA VAL A 35 130.90 -3.22 49.44
C VAL A 35 132.14 -2.90 48.62
N ALA A 36 132.14 -1.66 48.18
CA ALA A 36 133.24 -0.71 48.23
C ALA A 36 134.61 -1.12 47.68
N CYS A 37 135.11 -0.19 46.88
CA CYS A 37 136.50 0.16 46.62
C CYS A 37 137.06 -0.25 45.25
N SER A 38 137.68 0.76 44.64
CA SER A 38 138.67 0.73 43.57
C SER A 38 138.08 0.61 42.15
N GLU A 39 137.93 1.64 41.31
CA GLU A 39 138.73 2.82 40.95
C GLU A 39 138.92 2.80 39.42
N LYS A 40 138.24 3.75 38.76
CA LYS A 40 138.78 4.74 37.81
C LYS A 40 139.62 4.32 36.58
N THR A 41 139.25 4.99 35.47
CA THR A 41 140.03 5.42 34.28
C THR A 41 140.17 4.39 33.13
N SER A 42 140.00 4.71 31.84
CA SER A 42 139.91 6.00 31.14
C SER A 42 139.33 5.82 29.72
N ASP A 43 138.54 6.81 29.31
CA ASP A 43 138.04 7.14 27.96
C ASP A 43 139.21 7.66 27.07
N PRO A 44 139.14 7.72 25.70
CA PRO A 44 138.38 8.82 25.05
C PRO A 44 137.61 8.52 23.73
N ILE A 45 136.37 9.02 23.71
CA ILE A 45 135.67 9.88 22.70
C ILE A 45 134.91 9.20 21.54
N ARG A 46 133.56 9.21 21.64
CA ARG A 46 132.64 9.73 20.60
C ARG A 46 131.26 10.10 21.16
N ARG A 47 130.72 11.20 20.62
CA ARG A 47 129.48 11.92 20.94
C ARG A 47 128.26 10.99 21.07
N GLY A 48 127.57 11.08 22.20
CA GLY A 48 126.26 10.46 22.47
C GLY A 48 125.49 11.27 23.53
N PRO A 49 124.15 11.08 23.64
CA PRO A 49 123.30 11.81 24.58
C PRO A 49 123.80 11.64 26.02
N HIS A 50 123.71 12.72 26.81
CA HIS A 50 124.20 12.72 28.19
C HIS A 50 123.46 11.67 29.04
N PRO A 51 124.16 11.01 30.00
CA PRO A 51 123.50 10.10 30.93
C PRO A 51 122.45 10.85 31.76
N ALA A 52 121.42 10.12 32.20
CA ALA A 52 120.40 10.67 33.10
C ALA A 52 121.06 11.26 34.36
N GLY A 53 120.64 12.49 34.71
CA GLY A 53 121.18 13.25 35.84
C GLY A 53 122.36 14.18 35.52
N PHE A 54 122.76 14.34 34.26
CA PHE A 54 123.88 15.22 33.87
C PHE A 54 123.74 16.69 34.29
N VAL A 55 122.51 17.17 34.49
CA VAL A 55 122.23 18.56 34.93
C VAL A 55 121.64 18.64 36.34
N ASP A 56 121.43 17.50 37.00
CA ASP A 56 120.89 17.42 38.36
C ASP A 56 122.03 17.50 39.38
N ALA A 57 122.04 18.56 40.21
CA ALA A 57 123.06 18.80 41.21
C ALA A 57 123.18 17.69 42.28
N THR A 58 122.14 16.86 42.43
CA THR A 58 122.08 15.73 43.37
C THR A 58 122.46 14.40 42.73
N SER A 59 122.63 14.36 41.40
CA SER A 59 123.02 13.15 40.67
C SER A 59 124.53 12.92 40.69
N GLU A 60 124.94 11.65 40.79
CA GLU A 60 126.34 11.25 40.61
C GLU A 60 126.87 11.57 39.20
N ASN A 61 125.99 11.73 38.22
CA ASN A 61 126.34 12.07 36.84
C ASN A 61 126.39 13.59 36.58
N PHE A 62 126.19 14.42 37.60
CA PHE A 62 126.15 15.88 37.47
C PHE A 62 127.39 16.43 36.76
N HIS A 63 127.18 17.26 35.75
CA HIS A 63 128.21 17.98 35.00
C HIS A 63 129.17 18.74 35.93
N GLY A 64 128.65 19.36 36.99
CA GLY A 64 129.48 20.07 37.97
C GLY A 64 130.44 19.15 38.73
N ALA A 65 130.20 17.83 38.80
CA ALA A 65 131.15 16.88 39.37
C ALA A 65 132.39 16.68 38.47
N ARG A 66 132.22 16.71 37.13
CA ARG A 66 133.35 16.69 36.18
C ARG A 66 134.12 18.02 36.15
N VAL A 67 133.42 19.14 36.28
CA VAL A 67 134.04 20.48 36.38
C VAL A 67 134.87 20.61 37.67
N ARG A 68 134.37 20.11 38.81
CA ARG A 68 135.12 20.08 40.09
C ARG A 68 136.37 19.19 40.07
N ALA A 69 136.42 18.20 39.18
CA ALA A 69 137.55 17.28 39.06
C ALA A 69 138.70 17.80 38.17
N ALA A 70 138.55 18.98 37.54
CA ALA A 70 139.52 19.63 36.65
C ALA A 70 140.04 18.74 35.48
N ASP A 71 139.32 17.68 35.13
CA ASP A 71 139.72 16.75 34.08
C ASP A 71 138.91 17.00 32.80
N PHE A 72 139.40 17.95 31.99
CA PHE A 72 138.77 18.35 30.72
C PHE A 72 139.33 17.62 29.49
N GLY A 73 140.08 16.52 29.68
CA GLY A 73 140.49 15.64 28.57
C GLY A 73 141.17 16.34 27.38
N GLY A 74 141.88 17.44 27.63
CA GLY A 74 142.58 18.20 26.59
C GLY A 74 141.70 18.99 25.62
N ASN A 75 140.41 19.18 25.90
CA ASN A 75 139.51 19.89 24.99
C ASN A 75 139.56 21.42 25.20
N ALA A 76 140.21 22.13 24.27
CA ALA A 76 140.40 23.58 24.33
C ALA A 76 139.07 24.38 24.41
N SER A 77 137.98 23.84 23.84
CA SER A 77 136.66 24.50 23.87
C SER A 77 135.95 24.43 25.22
N CYS A 78 136.34 23.51 26.12
CA CYS A 78 135.79 23.44 27.48
C CYS A 78 136.50 24.40 28.43
N LEU A 79 137.77 24.72 28.13
CA LEU A 79 138.59 25.63 28.93
C LEU A 79 138.11 27.09 28.80
N GLU A 80 137.62 27.47 27.61
CA GLU A 80 137.16 28.85 27.31
C GLU A 80 136.01 29.34 28.20
N CYS A 81 135.18 28.44 28.74
CA CYS A 81 134.09 28.79 29.65
C CYS A 81 134.46 28.71 31.15
N HIS A 82 135.58 28.07 31.52
CA HIS A 82 135.88 27.70 32.92
C HIS A 82 137.19 28.28 33.48
N THR A 83 137.94 29.12 32.75
CA THR A 83 139.22 29.71 33.23
C THR A 83 139.10 30.75 34.35
N VAL A 84 137.89 31.12 34.79
CA VAL A 84 137.69 32.21 35.77
C VAL A 84 137.36 31.72 37.19
N VAL A 85 137.34 30.41 37.45
CA VAL A 85 137.03 29.91 38.81
C VAL A 85 138.20 29.11 39.37
N ALA A 86 139.29 29.80 39.73
CA ALA A 86 140.25 29.27 40.68
C ALA A 86 139.92 29.81 42.08
N ALA A 87 139.59 28.89 42.98
CA ALA A 87 139.48 29.02 44.43
C ALA A 87 138.21 29.69 44.99
N ASP A 88 137.14 28.89 45.03
CA ASP A 88 136.14 28.73 46.11
C ASP A 88 134.69 28.76 45.54
N SER A 89 134.19 27.60 45.11
CA SER A 89 132.92 27.51 44.35
C SER A 89 131.87 26.68 45.08
N THR A 90 130.85 27.33 45.63
CA THR A 90 129.53 26.72 45.88
C THR A 90 128.72 26.62 44.57
N ALA A 91 127.63 25.86 44.58
CA ALA A 91 126.77 25.66 43.40
C ALA A 91 126.21 26.96 42.78
N GLU A 92 126.14 28.05 43.55
CA GLU A 92 125.66 29.36 43.09
C GLU A 92 126.67 30.12 42.20
N ALA A 93 127.98 29.83 42.30
CA ALA A 93 129.00 30.49 41.48
C ALA A 93 128.96 30.04 40.00
N ILE A 94 128.43 28.84 39.72
CA ILE A 94 128.27 28.33 38.35
C ILE A 94 127.11 29.05 37.64
N ALA A 95 126.06 29.44 38.36
CA ALA A 95 124.92 30.17 37.80
C ALA A 95 125.24 31.63 37.44
N ILE A 96 126.12 32.29 38.22
CA ILE A 96 126.52 33.70 38.00
C ILE A 96 127.40 33.89 36.75
N SER A 97 128.07 32.84 36.28
CA SER A 97 128.98 32.89 35.13
C SER A 97 128.27 33.18 33.80
N CYS A 98 126.97 32.92 33.71
CA CYS A 98 126.16 33.17 32.51
C CYS A 98 125.66 34.62 32.38
N ALA A 99 125.57 35.38 33.47
CA ALA A 99 124.93 36.70 33.45
C ALA A 99 125.87 37.88 33.13
N ASN A 100 127.19 37.75 33.34
CA ASN A 100 128.10 38.91 33.37
C ASN A 100 129.43 38.77 32.59
N SER A 101 129.59 37.79 31.71
CA SER A 101 130.83 37.62 30.92
C SER A 101 130.80 38.38 29.58
N PRO A 102 131.63 39.42 29.35
CA PRO A 102 131.56 40.31 28.17
C PRO A 102 132.03 39.68 26.84
N GLY A 103 132.29 38.37 26.79
CA GLY A 103 132.91 37.67 25.67
C GLY A 103 132.04 36.66 24.94
N CYS A 104 130.87 36.29 25.46
CA CYS A 104 130.03 35.24 24.86
C CYS A 104 129.09 35.75 23.74
N HIS A 105 129.10 37.04 23.41
CA HIS A 105 128.22 37.65 22.41
C HIS A 105 128.95 38.54 21.39
N ALA A 106 129.90 37.98 20.65
CA ALA A 106 130.45 38.60 19.44
C ALA A 106 129.87 37.93 18.18
N ARG A 107 128.79 38.54 17.65
CA ARG A 107 128.34 38.63 16.25
C ARG A 107 128.74 37.45 15.33
N SER A 108 127.77 36.59 15.03
CA SER A 108 127.74 35.80 13.79
C SER A 108 126.35 35.91 13.17
N GLU A 109 126.27 36.44 11.95
CA GLU A 109 125.04 36.51 11.13
C GLU A 109 124.56 35.12 10.65
N THR A 110 125.14 34.04 11.18
CA THR A 110 124.80 32.65 10.83
C THR A 110 124.74 31.69 12.03
N ALA A 111 124.74 32.18 13.27
CA ALA A 111 124.59 31.33 14.45
C ALA A 111 123.11 31.18 14.83
N THR A 112 122.62 29.94 14.77
CA THR A 112 121.28 29.54 15.24
C THR A 112 121.08 29.92 16.70
N SER A 113 119.98 30.63 16.97
CA SER A 113 119.48 31.07 18.27
C SER A 113 119.69 30.05 19.40
N LEU A 114 120.20 30.51 20.54
CA LEU A 114 120.14 29.76 21.80
C LEU A 114 118.67 29.46 22.11
N SER A 115 118.28 28.19 22.16
CA SER A 115 116.87 27.82 22.39
C SER A 115 116.51 28.02 23.86
N CYS A 116 115.28 28.46 24.14
CA CYS A 116 114.80 28.75 25.50
C CYS A 116 114.96 27.56 26.46
N GLY A 117 114.90 26.33 25.92
CA GLY A 117 115.14 25.06 26.64
C GLY A 117 116.55 24.89 27.21
N THR A 118 117.48 25.78 26.84
CA THR A 118 118.84 25.81 27.37
C THR A 118 118.92 26.45 28.76
N CYS A 119 117.94 27.30 29.10
CA CYS A 119 117.89 28.03 30.38
C CYS A 119 116.61 27.74 31.20
N HIS A 120 115.53 27.27 30.57
CA HIS A 120 114.25 26.95 31.22
C HIS A 120 113.77 25.56 30.82
N GLU A 121 113.30 24.75 31.78
CA GLU A 121 112.57 23.52 31.44
C GLU A 121 111.11 23.87 31.06
N ARG A 122 110.57 23.28 29.97
CA ARG A 122 109.18 23.54 29.52
C ARG A 122 108.13 23.18 30.58
N SER A 123 108.47 22.31 31.52
CA SER A 123 107.66 21.90 32.67
C SER A 123 107.39 23.02 33.67
N GLU A 124 108.21 24.08 33.66
CA GLU A 124 108.12 25.21 34.61
C GLU A 124 107.21 26.33 34.12
N LEU A 125 106.68 26.24 32.90
CA LEU A 125 105.77 27.24 32.34
C LEU A 125 104.32 27.01 32.83
N PRO A 126 103.53 28.09 33.04
CA PRO A 126 102.11 27.99 33.41
C PRO A 126 101.33 27.05 32.47
N PRO A 127 100.30 26.32 32.96
CA PRO A 127 99.54 25.34 32.18
C PRO A 127 99.07 25.86 30.82
N SER A 128 98.69 27.12 30.72
CA SER A 128 98.27 27.72 29.46
C SER A 128 99.33 27.74 28.37
N HIS A 129 100.63 27.81 28.69
CA HIS A 129 101.67 27.68 27.65
C HIS A 129 101.66 26.26 27.05
N GLN A 130 101.40 25.25 27.86
CA GLN A 130 101.33 23.86 27.40
C GLN A 130 100.15 23.66 26.45
N GLU A 131 99.00 24.25 26.76
CA GLU A 131 97.82 24.23 25.90
C GLU A 131 98.07 24.97 24.56
N HIS A 132 98.68 26.16 24.58
CA HIS A 132 99.02 26.88 23.35
C HIS A 132 100.08 26.13 22.52
N PHE A 133 101.02 25.44 23.15
CA PHE A 133 101.97 24.58 22.44
C PHE A 133 101.29 23.34 21.83
N ALA A 134 100.32 22.75 22.52
CA ALA A 134 99.53 21.63 22.01
C ALA A 134 98.64 22.05 20.83
N ALA A 135 98.12 23.28 20.85
CA ALA A 135 97.32 23.88 19.77
C ALA A 135 98.16 24.42 18.59
N GLY A 136 99.46 24.14 18.54
CA GLY A 136 100.34 24.55 17.43
C GLY A 136 100.91 25.97 17.52
N ALA A 137 100.54 26.77 18.52
CA ALA A 137 101.09 28.11 18.76
C ALA A 137 102.47 28.07 19.46
N GLY A 138 103.41 27.31 18.88
CA GLY A 138 104.74 27.01 19.43
C GLY A 138 105.75 28.17 19.41
N GLY A 139 105.49 29.22 18.64
CA GLY A 139 106.40 30.34 18.47
C GLY A 139 106.25 31.37 19.59
N CYS A 140 107.28 31.55 20.43
CA CYS A 140 107.25 32.54 21.51
C CYS A 140 106.95 33.96 21.01
N ALA A 141 107.40 34.28 19.79
CA ALA A 141 107.16 35.55 19.11
C ALA A 141 105.68 35.84 18.82
N LEU A 142 104.82 34.83 18.81
CA LEU A 142 103.39 35.00 18.55
C LEU A 142 102.74 35.82 19.67
N CYS A 143 103.15 35.59 20.92
CA CYS A 143 102.59 36.26 22.10
C CYS A 143 103.57 37.22 22.78
N HIS A 144 104.86 37.12 22.46
CA HIS A 144 105.93 37.95 23.01
C HIS A 144 106.75 38.61 21.90
N ALA A 145 106.08 39.17 20.89
CA ALA A 145 106.69 39.77 19.70
C ALA A 145 107.68 40.91 20.01
N ALA A 146 107.50 41.58 21.15
CA ALA A 146 108.44 42.60 21.64
C ALA A 146 109.72 42.01 22.24
N THR A 147 109.70 40.75 22.69
CA THR A 147 110.80 40.09 23.41
C THR A 147 111.52 39.05 22.53
N PHE A 148 110.80 38.42 21.60
CA PHE A 148 111.29 37.35 20.73
C PHE A 148 111.02 37.66 19.25
N SER A 149 112.03 37.41 18.40
CA SER A 149 111.94 37.43 16.94
C SER A 149 111.10 36.27 16.44
N THR A 150 110.59 36.37 15.21
CA THR A 150 109.82 35.30 14.55
C THR A 150 110.55 33.95 14.47
N THR A 151 111.89 33.94 14.58
CA THR A 151 112.71 32.71 14.65
C THR A 151 112.94 32.19 16.08
N GLY A 152 112.32 32.82 17.09
CA GLY A 152 112.46 32.45 18.50
C GLY A 152 113.71 33.00 19.20
N ALA A 153 114.50 33.84 18.54
CA ALA A 153 115.67 34.50 19.15
C ALA A 153 115.24 35.72 19.97
N LEU A 154 115.90 35.97 21.10
CA LEU A 154 115.68 37.16 21.93
C LEU A 154 116.06 38.44 21.18
N LEU A 155 115.17 39.44 21.21
CA LEU A 155 115.36 40.72 20.50
C LEU A 155 116.15 41.75 21.31
N ASP A 156 116.12 41.68 22.65
CA ASP A 156 116.78 42.62 23.54
C ASP A 156 117.07 42.04 24.95
N SER A 157 117.54 42.89 25.87
CA SER A 157 117.82 42.55 27.27
C SER A 157 116.57 42.52 28.18
N VAL A 158 115.38 42.80 27.64
CA VAL A 158 114.14 42.94 28.44
C VAL A 158 113.66 41.58 28.94
N HIS A 159 114.00 40.46 28.28
CA HIS A 159 113.72 39.11 28.78
C HIS A 159 114.37 38.79 30.14
N MET A 160 115.45 39.48 30.50
CA MET A 160 116.24 39.19 31.71
C MET A 160 115.79 40.00 32.94
N ASN A 161 114.73 40.82 32.85
CA ASN A 161 114.24 41.66 33.94
C ASN A 161 113.17 40.99 34.83
N ALA A 162 112.87 39.71 34.59
CA ALA A 162 111.83 38.93 35.27
C ALA A 162 110.39 39.46 35.15
N VAL A 163 110.12 40.35 34.18
CA VAL A 163 108.78 40.82 33.82
C VAL A 163 108.31 40.10 32.56
N LEU A 164 107.10 39.53 32.60
CA LEU A 164 106.49 38.89 31.44
C LEU A 164 105.91 39.96 30.50
N ASN A 165 106.60 40.22 29.38
CA ASN A 165 106.16 41.19 28.39
C ASN A 165 105.33 40.50 27.30
N VAL A 166 104.01 40.50 27.45
CA VAL A 166 103.08 39.98 26.44
C VAL A 166 102.82 41.08 25.42
N ALA A 167 103.20 40.82 24.17
CA ALA A 167 102.94 41.66 23.02
C ALA A 167 102.58 40.74 21.85
N LEU A 168 101.29 40.72 21.51
CA LEU A 168 100.80 39.85 20.44
C LEU A 168 101.37 40.29 19.10
N SER A 169 101.81 39.33 18.28
CA SER A 169 102.31 39.62 16.94
C SER A 169 101.18 40.08 16.02
N VAL A 170 101.54 40.69 14.88
CA VAL A 170 100.59 41.00 13.80
C VAL A 170 99.89 39.77 13.22
N THR A 171 100.40 38.55 13.48
CA THR A 171 99.75 37.30 13.06
C THR A 171 98.66 36.87 14.04
N VAL A 172 98.83 37.17 15.34
CA VAL A 172 97.83 36.84 16.36
C VAL A 172 96.81 37.96 16.50
N GLU A 173 97.24 39.22 16.33
CA GLU A 173 96.45 40.45 16.53
C GLU A 173 95.76 40.52 17.91
N GLY A 174 95.20 41.68 18.25
CA GLY A 174 94.50 41.87 19.52
C GLY A 174 95.37 42.46 20.64
N THR A 175 94.81 42.42 21.85
CA THR A 175 95.36 43.06 23.04
C THR A 175 95.38 42.10 24.22
N PHE A 176 96.44 42.18 25.02
CA PHE A 176 96.54 41.52 26.32
C PHE A 176 96.42 42.58 27.41
N ASN A 177 95.45 42.41 28.31
CA ASN A 177 95.33 43.25 29.50
C ASN A 177 96.11 42.59 30.65
N ALA A 178 97.17 43.25 31.10
CA ALA A 178 98.02 42.74 32.17
C ALA A 178 97.35 42.79 33.55
N ASP A 179 96.33 43.62 33.75
CA ASP A 179 95.67 43.80 35.06
C ASP A 179 94.73 42.65 35.42
N ASP A 180 94.05 42.07 34.42
CA ASP A 180 93.10 40.96 34.60
C ASP A 180 93.53 39.68 33.85
N MET A 181 94.70 39.72 33.21
CA MET A 181 95.28 38.64 32.41
C MET A 181 94.37 38.20 31.25
N THR A 182 93.50 39.06 30.71
CA THR A 182 92.59 38.70 29.62
C THR A 182 93.15 39.02 28.25
N CYS A 183 92.79 38.19 27.26
CA CYS A 183 93.07 38.44 25.84
C CYS A 183 91.79 38.95 25.16
N SER A 184 91.90 39.98 24.33
CA SER A 184 90.76 40.52 23.56
C SER A 184 91.16 40.78 22.11
N ASP A 185 90.23 40.53 21.19
CA ASP A 185 90.35 40.81 19.74
C ASP A 185 91.52 40.05 19.06
N SER A 186 91.87 38.87 19.57
CA SER A 186 92.91 38.02 18.96
C SER A 186 92.30 37.03 17.98
N ARG A 187 93.02 36.75 16.89
CA ARG A 187 92.58 35.83 15.83
C ARG A 187 92.24 34.43 16.32
N CYS A 188 92.90 33.96 17.39
CA CYS A 188 92.68 32.62 17.94
C CYS A 188 91.58 32.55 19.02
N HIS A 189 91.22 33.69 19.64
CA HIS A 189 90.24 33.74 20.75
C HIS A 189 89.05 34.68 20.46
N GLY A 190 88.79 34.98 19.18
CA GLY A 190 87.62 35.70 18.69
C GLY A 190 87.83 37.19 18.39
N ILE A 191 87.26 37.63 17.25
CA ILE A 191 87.29 39.02 16.73
C ILE A 191 85.90 39.70 16.73
N THR A 192 84.85 39.01 17.17
CA THR A 192 83.47 39.54 17.23
C THR A 192 82.81 39.21 18.56
N ARG A 193 82.35 40.26 19.27
CA ARG A 193 81.52 40.15 20.50
C ARG A 193 80.21 39.42 20.15
N PRO A 194 79.69 38.45 20.94
CA PRO A 194 79.74 38.45 22.40
C PRO A 194 79.93 37.04 23.00
N ASN A 195 81.16 36.55 23.20
CA ASN A 195 81.37 35.55 24.26
C ASN A 195 82.84 35.48 24.69
N THR A 196 83.05 35.86 25.96
CA THR A 196 84.24 35.65 26.79
C THR A 196 85.60 36.02 26.20
N SER A 197 86.17 37.16 26.60
CA SER A 197 87.63 37.35 26.59
C SER A 197 88.26 36.31 27.51
N PRO A 198 88.97 35.28 27.01
CA PRO A 198 89.51 34.26 27.87
C PRO A 198 90.63 34.84 28.74
N ALA A 199 90.60 34.48 30.03
CA ALA A 199 91.68 34.80 30.96
C ALA A 199 92.83 33.80 30.78
N TRP A 200 94.06 34.31 30.72
CA TRP A 200 95.27 33.51 30.72
C TRP A 200 95.34 32.68 32.00
N GLY A 201 95.44 31.36 31.89
CA GLY A 201 95.38 30.43 33.03
C GLY A 201 94.02 29.76 33.25
N ALA A 202 92.97 30.14 32.52
CA ALA A 202 91.65 29.53 32.66
C ALA A 202 91.66 28.05 32.24
N THR A 203 90.96 27.20 33.01
CA THR A 203 90.79 25.78 32.73
C THR A 203 89.40 25.52 32.12
N GLY A 204 89.35 25.20 30.83
CA GLY A 204 88.11 24.85 30.11
C GLY A 204 88.36 24.69 28.61
N ASN A 205 87.66 23.75 27.96
CA ASN A 205 87.79 23.53 26.53
C ASN A 205 86.90 24.54 25.78
N LEU A 206 87.46 25.27 24.81
CA LEU A 206 86.68 26.12 23.92
C LEU A 206 85.84 25.24 22.98
N THR A 207 84.55 25.53 22.86
CA THR A 207 83.68 24.91 21.84
C THR A 207 83.56 25.82 20.63
N CYS A 208 83.05 25.31 19.51
CA CYS A 208 82.78 26.13 18.32
C CYS A 208 81.89 27.34 18.66
N GLN A 209 80.86 27.17 19.50
CA GLN A 209 79.96 28.26 19.93
C GLN A 209 80.61 29.27 20.89
N SER A 210 81.79 28.97 21.43
CA SER A 210 82.54 29.91 22.25
C SER A 210 83.08 31.08 21.41
N CYS A 211 83.27 30.87 20.10
CA CYS A 211 83.80 31.88 19.18
C CYS A 211 82.85 32.17 17.99
N HIS A 212 82.07 31.18 17.52
CA HIS A 212 81.12 31.32 16.43
C HIS A 212 79.68 31.22 16.95
N ALA A 213 78.99 32.37 17.08
CA ALA A 213 77.56 32.32 17.35
C ALA A 213 76.84 31.74 16.12
N ILE A 214 75.95 30.76 16.34
CA ILE A 214 75.18 30.15 15.25
C ILE A 214 74.39 31.23 14.47
N ALA A 215 73.90 32.25 15.17
CA ALA A 215 73.21 33.40 14.58
C ALA A 215 74.09 34.27 13.64
N ASP A 216 75.41 34.17 13.74
CA ASP A 216 76.37 34.89 12.90
C ASP A 216 76.89 34.02 11.73
N LEU A 217 76.51 32.73 11.68
CA LEU A 217 76.79 31.85 10.56
C LEU A 217 75.79 32.14 9.44
N SER A 218 76.27 32.60 8.27
CA SER A 218 75.40 33.00 7.17
C SER A 218 74.61 31.84 6.55
N ASP A 219 73.55 32.22 5.83
CA ASP A 219 72.80 31.39 4.88
C ASP A 219 71.98 30.25 5.50
N LYS A 220 72.44 29.00 5.37
CA LYS A 220 71.61 27.79 5.63
C LYS A 220 72.08 26.96 6.83
N HIS A 221 72.99 27.48 7.65
CA HIS A 221 73.43 26.81 8.87
C HIS A 221 72.26 26.58 9.84
N ASP A 222 71.44 27.60 10.09
CA ASP A 222 70.23 27.48 10.91
C ASP A 222 69.28 26.40 10.41
N THR A 223 69.08 26.32 9.09
CA THR A 223 68.23 25.30 8.46
C THR A 223 68.78 23.89 8.69
N HIS A 224 70.08 23.67 8.49
CA HIS A 224 70.66 22.34 8.66
C HIS A 224 70.70 21.89 10.13
N PHE A 225 70.93 22.82 11.08
CA PHE A 225 70.87 22.51 12.50
C PHE A 225 69.44 22.26 13.00
N ALA A 226 68.43 22.90 12.39
CA ALA A 226 67.02 22.67 12.72
C ALA A 226 66.45 21.39 12.08
N GLN A 227 66.88 21.07 10.85
CA GLN A 227 66.32 19.97 10.05
C GLN A 227 67.14 18.70 10.03
N SER A 228 68.32 18.66 10.64
CA SER A 228 69.08 17.42 10.76
C SER A 228 69.88 17.47 12.05
N ALA A 229 70.28 16.31 12.58
CA ALA A 229 71.27 16.26 13.64
C ALA A 229 72.67 16.65 13.12
N ALA A 230 72.75 17.67 12.26
CA ALA A 230 73.97 18.14 11.65
C ALA A 230 74.91 18.71 12.71
N ASN A 231 76.19 18.40 12.55
CA ASN A 231 77.26 19.00 13.33
C ASN A 231 78.32 19.55 12.38
N CYS A 232 79.16 20.45 12.89
CA CYS A 232 80.19 21.13 12.10
C CYS A 232 81.09 20.16 11.34
N GLY A 233 81.46 19.04 11.96
CA GLY A 233 82.33 18.01 11.38
C GLY A 233 81.73 17.23 10.19
N ILE A 234 80.44 17.38 9.91
CA ILE A 234 79.83 16.76 8.72
C ILE A 234 80.24 17.49 7.44
N CYS A 235 80.28 18.84 7.47
CA CYS A 235 80.58 19.66 6.29
C CYS A 235 81.98 20.29 6.36
N HIS A 236 82.55 20.39 7.55
CA HIS A 236 83.87 20.97 7.79
C HIS A 236 84.82 19.92 8.35
N ALA A 237 84.83 18.70 7.79
CA ALA A 237 85.57 17.56 8.34
C ALA A 237 87.10 17.79 8.38
N SER A 238 87.63 18.72 7.56
CA SER A 238 89.03 19.14 7.59
C SER A 238 89.38 20.07 8.75
N THR A 239 88.41 20.77 9.36
CA THR A 239 88.63 21.73 10.44
C THR A 239 87.92 21.36 11.75
N ALA A 240 86.86 20.55 11.71
CA ALA A 240 86.07 20.11 12.84
C ALA A 240 85.93 18.58 12.91
N VAL A 241 86.08 18.02 14.11
CA VAL A 241 85.82 16.60 14.43
C VAL A 241 84.36 16.40 14.80
N SER A 242 83.75 17.36 15.48
CA SER A 242 82.37 17.32 15.96
C SER A 242 81.78 18.73 16.07
N ALA A 243 80.60 18.88 16.72
CA ALA A 243 80.01 20.18 17.01
C ALA A 243 80.81 21.01 18.03
N THR A 244 81.76 20.40 18.75
CA THR A 244 82.47 21.02 19.88
C THR A 244 83.97 20.83 19.86
N GLU A 245 84.53 20.18 18.84
CA GLU A 245 85.96 19.81 18.77
C GLU A 245 86.53 20.11 17.39
N LEU A 246 87.65 20.84 17.36
CA LEU A 246 88.42 21.15 16.14
C LEU A 246 89.36 20.00 15.78
N GLN A 247 89.73 19.92 14.51
CA GLN A 247 90.84 19.05 14.09
C GLN A 247 92.16 19.54 14.71
N PRO A 248 93.14 18.64 14.96
CA PRO A 248 94.43 19.01 15.54
C PRO A 248 95.27 20.00 14.71
N ASP A 249 94.92 20.20 13.43
CA ASP A 249 95.56 21.17 12.54
C ASP A 249 94.85 22.53 12.61
N THR A 250 95.45 23.48 13.32
CA THR A 250 94.88 24.82 13.56
C THR A 250 95.09 25.78 12.39
N GLU A 251 95.94 25.47 11.42
CA GLU A 251 96.22 26.37 10.29
C GLU A 251 95.03 26.46 9.32
N THR A 252 94.35 25.34 9.07
CA THR A 252 93.15 25.30 8.21
C THR A 252 91.93 25.93 8.86
N HIS A 253 91.84 25.96 10.20
CA HIS A 253 90.79 26.69 10.91
C HIS A 253 91.05 28.21 10.96
N ALA A 254 92.32 28.64 11.03
CA ALA A 254 92.71 30.04 11.19
C ALA A 254 93.04 30.79 9.89
N ASN A 255 92.80 30.17 8.72
CA ASN A 255 93.15 30.71 7.39
C ASN A 255 92.17 31.77 6.85
N LEU A 256 91.11 32.10 7.60
CA LEU A 256 90.03 33.04 7.23
C LEU A 256 89.16 32.58 6.04
N THR A 257 89.17 31.29 5.71
CA THR A 257 88.29 30.71 4.69
C THR A 257 87.34 29.68 5.32
N ALA A 258 86.15 29.55 4.74
CA ALA A 258 85.22 28.49 5.12
C ALA A 258 85.58 27.21 4.35
N ASP A 259 86.42 26.36 4.95
CA ASP A 259 86.85 25.09 4.35
C ASP A 259 85.73 24.05 4.45
N VAL A 260 85.06 23.79 3.33
CA VAL A 260 83.98 22.80 3.23
C VAL A 260 84.53 21.50 2.66
N VAL A 261 84.66 20.50 3.52
CA VAL A 261 85.03 19.12 3.18
C VAL A 261 84.07 18.19 3.90
N PHE A 262 83.28 17.43 3.13
CA PHE A 262 82.30 16.52 3.71
C PHE A 262 82.96 15.33 4.41
N ALA A 263 82.40 14.91 5.53
CA ALA A 263 82.77 13.67 6.19
C ALA A 263 82.50 12.46 5.26
N THR A 264 83.36 11.45 5.32
CA THR A 264 83.24 10.24 4.50
C THR A 264 81.91 9.50 4.68
N SER A 265 81.24 9.69 5.83
CA SER A 265 79.93 9.10 6.13
C SER A 265 78.77 9.73 5.36
N HIS A 266 78.92 10.97 4.89
CA HIS A 266 77.87 11.71 4.18
C HIS A 266 78.22 11.94 2.71
N GLY A 267 79.51 11.88 2.35
CA GLY A 267 79.97 12.07 0.98
C GLY A 267 79.63 13.46 0.41
N GLY A 268 80.04 13.70 -0.82
CA GLY A 268 79.67 14.89 -1.58
C GLY A 268 80.79 15.89 -1.81
N SER A 269 80.47 16.91 -2.60
CA SER A 269 81.37 17.98 -2.98
C SER A 269 80.68 19.34 -2.89
N PHE A 270 81.47 20.37 -2.60
CA PHE A 270 81.03 21.76 -2.55
C PHE A 270 81.82 22.59 -3.57
N ASP A 271 81.11 23.21 -4.50
CA ASP A 271 81.68 24.21 -5.39
C ASP A 271 81.60 25.58 -4.70
N ALA A 272 82.72 26.04 -4.16
CA ALA A 272 82.82 27.33 -3.48
C ALA A 272 82.55 28.53 -4.41
N THR A 273 82.69 28.39 -5.73
CA THR A 273 82.42 29.46 -6.71
C THR A 273 80.93 29.56 -7.00
N ALA A 274 80.27 28.41 -7.16
CA ALA A 274 78.84 28.34 -7.41
C ALA A 274 78.00 28.39 -6.12
N GLY A 275 78.61 28.19 -4.95
CA GLY A 275 77.91 27.99 -3.69
C GLY A 275 76.98 26.78 -3.74
N ALA A 276 77.35 25.70 -4.46
CA ALA A 276 76.47 24.58 -4.76
C ALA A 276 77.00 23.26 -4.19
N CYS A 277 76.07 22.42 -3.72
CA CYS A 277 76.36 21.08 -3.18
C CYS A 277 76.00 20.01 -4.21
N SER A 278 76.79 18.95 -4.30
CA SER A 278 76.45 17.76 -5.09
C SER A 278 76.93 16.48 -4.42
N ASP A 279 76.31 15.35 -4.76
CA ASP A 279 76.68 14.00 -4.31
C ASP A 279 76.71 13.79 -2.79
N THR A 280 76.00 14.62 -2.02
CA THR A 280 75.83 14.41 -0.58
C THR A 280 74.72 13.39 -0.33
N TYR A 281 74.76 12.71 0.82
CA TYR A 281 73.72 11.77 1.20
C TYR A 281 72.31 12.41 1.24
N CYS A 282 72.19 13.64 1.75
CA CYS A 282 70.89 14.33 1.92
C CYS A 282 70.43 15.10 0.67
N HIS A 283 71.34 15.49 -0.24
CA HIS A 283 71.02 16.25 -1.46
C HIS A 283 71.56 15.57 -2.74
N GLY A 284 71.76 14.26 -2.71
CA GLY A 284 72.32 13.46 -3.80
C GLY A 284 71.33 13.21 -4.95
N VAL A 285 71.86 13.03 -6.18
CA VAL A 285 71.19 12.76 -7.49
C VAL A 285 69.78 13.35 -7.73
N GLY A 286 69.42 14.42 -7.03
CA GLY A 286 68.11 15.06 -7.15
C GLY A 286 67.88 15.65 -8.55
N VAL A 287 66.62 15.92 -8.85
CA VAL A 287 66.20 16.59 -10.10
C VAL A 287 66.79 18.01 -10.19
N THR A 288 67.13 18.61 -9.04
CA THR A 288 67.78 19.92 -8.92
C THR A 288 68.95 19.87 -7.92
N THR A 289 70.14 20.31 -8.32
CA THR A 289 71.28 20.55 -7.41
C THR A 289 71.05 21.81 -6.56
N PRO A 290 70.94 21.71 -5.23
CA PRO A 290 70.66 22.87 -4.38
C PRO A 290 71.89 23.76 -4.18
N ALA A 291 71.64 25.08 -4.14
CA ALA A 291 72.63 26.07 -3.76
C ALA A 291 72.55 26.37 -2.26
N TRP A 292 73.71 26.49 -1.61
CA TRP A 292 73.84 26.87 -0.20
C TRP A 292 73.21 28.23 0.11
N THR A 293 73.18 29.14 -0.87
CA THR A 293 72.56 30.47 -0.75
C THR A 293 71.14 30.53 -1.33
N GLY A 294 70.58 29.38 -1.73
CA GLY A 294 69.27 29.30 -2.38
C GLY A 294 68.13 29.78 -1.46
N THR A 295 67.22 30.59 -1.99
CA THR A 295 66.05 31.09 -1.23
C THR A 295 64.81 30.20 -1.37
N THR A 296 64.86 29.19 -2.24
CA THR A 296 63.73 28.29 -2.51
C THR A 296 63.80 27.10 -1.56
N ASP A 297 62.72 26.87 -0.81
CA ASP A 297 62.57 25.68 0.02
C ASP A 297 62.39 24.45 -0.89
N LEU A 298 63.08 23.36 -0.57
CA LEU A 298 63.01 22.10 -1.32
C LEU A 298 61.76 21.33 -0.89
N ASP A 299 60.99 20.88 -1.88
CA ASP A 299 59.91 19.91 -1.65
C ASP A 299 60.41 18.47 -1.88
N CYS A 300 59.55 17.48 -1.64
CA CYS A 300 59.92 16.08 -1.83
C CYS A 300 60.30 15.76 -3.29
N GLN A 301 59.72 16.44 -4.29
CA GLN A 301 59.99 16.22 -5.72
C GLN A 301 61.35 16.77 -6.17
N SER A 302 61.87 17.76 -5.45
CA SER A 302 63.19 18.35 -5.68
C SER A 302 64.31 17.30 -5.55
N CYS A 303 64.08 16.26 -4.73
CA CYS A 303 65.01 15.15 -4.51
C CYS A 303 64.50 13.79 -5.00
N HIS A 304 63.19 13.52 -4.92
CA HIS A 304 62.60 12.25 -5.31
C HIS A 304 61.85 12.36 -6.64
N ALA A 305 62.23 11.56 -7.64
CA ALA A 305 61.44 11.40 -8.84
C ALA A 305 60.16 10.60 -8.51
N PHE A 306 59.03 11.29 -8.34
CA PHE A 306 57.76 10.65 -8.00
C PHE A 306 57.32 9.58 -9.02
N ALA A 307 57.75 9.71 -10.28
CA ALA A 307 57.52 8.73 -11.33
C ALA A 307 58.21 7.37 -11.09
N GLU A 308 59.25 7.33 -10.25
CA GLU A 308 60.05 6.13 -9.95
C GLU A 308 59.65 5.49 -8.60
N LEU A 309 58.61 5.99 -7.93
CA LEU A 309 58.10 5.38 -6.70
C LEU A 309 57.42 4.03 -7.03
N PRO A 310 57.81 2.94 -6.35
CA PRO A 310 57.32 1.61 -6.66
C PRO A 310 55.84 1.40 -6.24
N ASP A 311 55.23 0.36 -6.81
CA ASP A 311 53.92 -0.17 -6.43
C ASP A 311 52.76 0.84 -6.60
N ALA A 312 51.85 0.93 -5.60
CA ALA A 312 50.61 1.70 -5.69
C ALA A 312 50.77 3.22 -5.50
N HIS A 313 51.99 3.75 -5.32
CA HIS A 313 52.22 5.19 -5.17
C HIS A 313 51.66 6.00 -6.34
N ALA A 314 51.82 5.51 -7.57
CA ALA A 314 51.32 6.19 -8.76
C ALA A 314 49.80 6.41 -8.75
N LYS A 315 49.02 5.47 -8.16
CA LYS A 315 47.56 5.59 -8.06
C LYS A 315 47.13 6.58 -6.97
N HIS A 316 47.80 6.58 -5.81
CA HIS A 316 47.51 7.49 -4.70
C HIS A 316 47.96 8.93 -5.04
N LEU A 317 49.16 9.10 -5.60
CA LEU A 317 49.65 10.40 -6.03
C LEU A 317 48.85 10.99 -7.19
N ALA A 318 48.27 10.16 -8.08
CA ALA A 318 47.36 10.64 -9.12
C ALA A 318 46.04 11.23 -8.58
N LYS A 319 45.71 10.97 -7.31
CA LYS A 319 44.58 11.58 -6.59
C LYS A 319 44.98 12.79 -5.74
N ASN A 320 46.22 13.24 -5.87
CA ASN A 320 46.82 14.31 -5.09
C ASN A 320 46.88 13.99 -3.58
N ASP A 321 47.04 12.71 -3.24
CA ASP A 321 47.19 12.28 -1.87
C ASP A 321 48.48 12.86 -1.27
N ASP A 322 48.37 13.30 -0.02
CA ASP A 322 49.50 13.87 0.70
C ASP A 322 50.37 12.76 1.32
N CYS A 323 51.70 12.87 1.20
CA CYS A 323 52.65 11.92 1.77
C CYS A 323 52.41 11.66 3.27
N SER A 324 51.96 12.68 4.00
CA SER A 324 51.62 12.58 5.43
C SER A 324 50.45 11.63 5.73
N LEU A 325 49.62 11.28 4.73
CA LEU A 325 48.55 10.32 4.93
C LEU A 325 49.09 8.93 5.23
N CYS A 326 50.19 8.51 4.61
CA CYS A 326 50.78 7.17 4.77
C CYS A 326 52.12 7.17 5.51
N HIS A 327 52.83 8.29 5.48
CA HIS A 327 54.12 8.48 6.12
C HIS A 327 54.03 9.53 7.22
N ALA A 328 53.01 9.48 8.07
CA ALA A 328 52.67 10.54 9.03
C ALA A 328 53.79 10.87 10.03
N ILE A 329 54.70 9.93 10.29
CA ILE A 329 55.87 10.16 11.15
C ILE A 329 57.08 10.72 10.40
N THR A 330 57.08 10.68 9.06
CA THR A 330 58.22 11.07 8.21
C THR A 330 57.91 12.32 7.39
N ALA A 331 56.68 12.44 6.85
CA ALA A 331 56.20 13.57 6.06
C ALA A 331 55.08 14.32 6.78
N ALA A 332 55.18 15.65 6.83
CA ALA A 332 54.14 16.54 7.37
C ALA A 332 53.21 17.07 6.26
N SER A 333 53.72 17.11 5.03
CA SER A 333 52.96 17.37 3.81
C SER A 333 53.71 16.81 2.60
N ASN A 334 53.17 16.98 1.39
CA ASN A 334 53.88 16.75 0.12
C ASN A 334 55.14 17.63 -0.07
N ALA A 335 55.32 18.66 0.78
CA ALA A 335 56.44 19.60 0.69
C ALA A 335 57.26 19.71 1.98
N ALA A 336 56.93 18.96 3.04
CA ALA A 336 57.57 19.12 4.34
C ALA A 336 57.82 17.78 5.04
N ILE A 337 59.00 17.68 5.67
CA ILE A 337 59.41 16.53 6.49
C ILE A 337 58.87 16.74 7.92
N ALA A 338 58.17 15.75 8.46
CA ALA A 338 57.64 15.79 9.83
C ALA A 338 58.73 15.50 10.87
N ASN A 339 59.55 14.48 10.61
CA ASN A 339 60.64 14.10 11.49
C ASN A 339 61.88 13.73 10.66
N PRO A 340 62.91 14.58 10.67
CA PRO A 340 64.11 14.33 9.89
C PRO A 340 64.88 13.06 10.27
N ALA A 341 64.73 12.58 11.51
CA ALA A 341 65.38 11.34 11.93
C ALA A 341 64.80 10.11 11.20
N PHE A 342 63.48 10.09 10.96
CA PHE A 342 62.82 9.03 10.19
C PHE A 342 62.98 9.23 8.67
N HIS A 343 63.19 10.45 8.19
CA HIS A 343 63.50 10.67 6.77
C HIS A 343 64.92 10.21 6.40
N ALA A 344 65.90 10.38 7.29
CA ALA A 344 67.31 10.10 7.00
C ALA A 344 67.80 8.71 7.44
N ASN A 345 66.95 7.82 7.95
CA ASN A 345 67.32 6.53 8.56
C ASN A 345 67.53 5.36 7.57
N LEU A 346 67.38 5.58 6.26
CA LEU A 346 67.44 4.56 5.20
C LEU A 346 66.29 3.52 5.22
N GLN A 347 65.18 3.80 5.89
CA GLN A 347 64.02 2.91 5.96
C GLN A 347 62.77 3.55 5.37
N THR A 348 61.86 2.72 4.87
CA THR A 348 60.52 3.17 4.45
C THR A 348 59.57 3.06 5.64
N ASP A 349 59.46 4.15 6.38
CA ASP A 349 58.59 4.25 7.56
C ASP A 349 57.14 4.54 7.15
N VAL A 350 56.29 3.51 7.17
CA VAL A 350 54.86 3.63 6.86
C VAL A 350 54.07 3.65 8.16
N VAL A 351 53.48 4.80 8.48
CA VAL A 351 52.54 4.99 9.59
C VAL A 351 51.40 5.84 9.07
N LEU A 352 50.22 5.24 9.02
CA LEU A 352 49.04 5.92 8.50
C LEU A 352 48.59 7.04 9.44
N SER A 353 48.17 8.16 8.85
CA SER A 353 47.60 9.30 9.57
C SER A 353 46.30 8.92 10.26
N THR A 354 46.01 9.59 11.38
CA THR A 354 44.71 9.48 12.06
C THR A 354 43.52 9.88 11.17
N THR A 355 43.75 10.67 10.12
CA THR A 355 42.72 11.07 9.15
C THR A 355 42.21 9.89 8.32
N ILE A 356 43.11 9.04 7.83
CA ILE A 356 42.73 7.85 7.05
C ILE A 356 42.54 6.63 7.94
N ASN A 357 43.05 6.66 9.17
CA ASN A 357 42.96 5.60 10.16
C ASN A 357 43.49 4.24 9.64
N GLY A 358 43.49 3.21 10.50
CA GLY A 358 43.91 1.87 10.11
C GLY A 358 45.41 1.60 10.28
N GLU A 359 45.85 0.46 9.75
CA GLU A 359 47.21 -0.07 9.96
C GLU A 359 47.79 -0.64 8.66
N PHE A 360 49.04 -0.28 8.38
CA PHE A 360 49.86 -0.96 7.36
C PHE A 360 50.63 -2.12 7.99
N VAL A 361 50.29 -3.34 7.57
CA VAL A 361 50.95 -4.55 8.05
C VAL A 361 52.15 -4.85 7.16
N SER A 362 53.35 -4.48 7.61
CA SER A 362 54.59 -4.59 6.84
C SER A 362 54.92 -6.01 6.38
N ALA A 363 54.55 -7.03 7.18
CA ALA A 363 54.83 -8.43 6.87
C ALA A 363 54.06 -8.96 5.65
N THR A 364 52.86 -8.43 5.41
CA THR A 364 51.98 -8.84 4.31
C THR A 364 51.84 -7.76 3.24
N GLN A 365 52.42 -6.58 3.48
CA GLN A 365 52.22 -5.37 2.68
C GLN A 365 50.74 -5.10 2.44
N THR A 366 49.90 -5.17 3.48
CA THR A 366 48.44 -4.94 3.38
C THR A 366 48.00 -3.79 4.25
N CYS A 367 47.07 -2.99 3.75
CA CYS A 367 46.39 -1.97 4.54
C CYS A 367 45.12 -2.56 5.15
N THR A 368 44.82 -2.25 6.41
CA THR A 368 43.61 -2.72 7.11
C THR A 368 42.90 -1.55 7.78
N ASN A 369 41.56 -1.56 7.76
CA ASN A 369 40.70 -0.56 8.42
C ASN A 369 40.99 0.90 8.01
N THR A 370 41.44 1.13 6.78
CA THR A 370 41.63 2.49 6.25
C THR A 370 40.30 3.06 5.74
N SER A 371 40.00 4.32 6.04
CA SER A 371 38.78 5.01 5.66
C SER A 371 38.50 4.99 4.15
N CYS A 372 39.53 4.98 3.30
CA CYS A 372 39.39 5.00 1.84
C CYS A 372 39.14 3.62 1.21
N HIS A 373 39.61 2.52 1.83
CA HIS A 373 39.39 1.15 1.36
C HIS A 373 38.31 0.40 2.17
N GLY A 374 37.77 1.02 3.22
CA GLY A 374 36.67 0.49 4.02
C GLY A 374 36.99 -0.89 4.61
N VAL A 375 36.15 -1.88 4.29
CA VAL A 375 36.32 -3.28 4.71
C VAL A 375 37.32 -4.04 3.84
N GLN A 376 37.70 -3.49 2.69
CA GLN A 376 38.72 -4.12 1.85
C GLN A 376 40.07 -3.94 2.51
N SER A 377 40.82 -5.04 2.61
CA SER A 377 42.21 -5.03 3.08
C SER A 377 43.15 -5.28 1.90
N PRO A 378 43.29 -4.32 0.96
CA PRO A 378 44.08 -4.53 -0.23
C PRO A 378 45.55 -4.71 0.13
N ALA A 379 46.22 -5.58 -0.64
CA ALA A 379 47.67 -5.58 -0.67
C ALA A 379 48.15 -4.28 -1.35
N TRP A 380 49.19 -3.67 -0.83
CA TRP A 380 49.86 -2.47 -1.34
C TRP A 380 50.35 -2.63 -2.78
N THR A 381 50.60 -3.86 -3.20
CA THR A 381 51.01 -4.22 -4.57
C THR A 381 49.82 -4.53 -5.48
N ALA A 382 48.60 -4.61 -4.95
CA ALA A 382 47.41 -4.91 -5.74
C ALA A 382 46.87 -3.64 -6.41
N VAL A 383 46.76 -3.69 -7.73
CA VAL A 383 46.10 -2.64 -8.52
C VAL A 383 44.63 -3.03 -8.65
N VAL A 384 43.81 -2.65 -7.66
CA VAL A 384 42.36 -2.86 -7.68
C VAL A 384 41.70 -1.50 -7.90
N ASP A 385 40.95 -1.36 -8.98
CA ASP A 385 40.07 -0.20 -9.16
C ASP A 385 38.84 -0.40 -8.25
N LEU A 386 38.62 0.55 -7.33
CA LEU A 386 37.54 0.51 -6.35
C LEU A 386 36.31 1.20 -6.93
N ASP A 387 35.17 0.51 -6.90
CA ASP A 387 33.87 1.13 -7.11
C ASP A 387 33.30 1.66 -5.78
N CYS A 388 32.18 2.40 -5.83
CA CYS A 388 31.56 2.90 -4.60
C CYS A 388 31.14 1.75 -3.66
N ASN A 389 30.74 0.60 -4.22
CA ASN A 389 30.29 -0.56 -3.44
C ASN A 389 31.42 -1.26 -2.68
N SER A 390 32.66 -1.05 -3.10
CA SER A 390 33.85 -1.60 -2.45
C SER A 390 34.02 -1.06 -1.03
N CYS A 391 33.52 0.15 -0.76
CA CYS A 391 33.58 0.80 0.55
C CYS A 391 32.19 1.07 1.15
N HIS A 392 31.18 1.37 0.32
CA HIS A 392 29.82 1.66 0.74
C HIS A 392 28.86 0.55 0.31
N ALA A 393 28.44 -0.30 1.24
CA ALA A 393 27.38 -1.25 0.92
C ALA A 393 26.08 -0.50 0.63
N LYS A 394 25.43 -0.77 -0.52
CA LYS A 394 24.14 -0.14 -0.90
C LYS A 394 23.07 -0.26 0.17
N ALA A 395 23.12 -1.33 0.98
CA ALA A 395 22.17 -1.56 2.07
C ALA A 395 22.33 -0.55 3.22
N ASP A 396 23.55 -0.04 3.43
CA ASP A 396 23.92 0.80 4.58
C ASP A 396 23.77 2.30 4.28
N LEU A 397 23.41 2.66 3.04
CA LEU A 397 23.16 4.05 2.67
C LEU A 397 21.87 4.57 3.34
N PRO A 398 21.91 5.73 4.02
CA PRO A 398 20.80 6.21 4.84
C PRO A 398 19.66 6.82 4.01
N GLY A 399 18.45 6.91 4.57
CA GLY A 399 17.32 7.61 3.94
C GLY A 399 16.71 6.86 2.75
N ALA A 400 16.34 7.57 1.69
CA ALA A 400 15.61 7.01 0.55
C ALA A 400 16.47 6.30 -0.53
N HIS A 401 17.75 6.00 -0.26
CA HIS A 401 18.63 5.34 -1.24
C HIS A 401 18.07 3.99 -1.71
N GLN A 402 17.58 3.15 -0.80
CA GLN A 402 17.01 1.85 -1.17
C GLN A 402 15.79 2.01 -2.08
N ALA A 403 14.98 3.05 -1.87
CA ALA A 403 13.82 3.33 -2.72
C ALA A 403 14.24 3.77 -4.13
N HIS A 404 15.27 4.61 -4.25
CA HIS A 404 15.76 5.06 -5.56
C HIS A 404 16.44 3.94 -6.34
N PHE A 405 17.26 3.10 -5.71
CA PHE A 405 17.87 1.94 -6.37
C PHE A 405 16.86 0.88 -6.81
N ALA A 406 15.72 0.77 -6.11
CA ALA A 406 14.68 -0.19 -6.45
C ALA A 406 13.72 0.30 -7.56
N ARG A 407 13.59 1.62 -7.75
CA ARG A 407 12.53 2.22 -8.59
C ARG A 407 13.05 3.06 -9.76
N SER A 408 14.34 3.33 -9.85
CA SER A 408 14.92 4.07 -10.97
C SER A 408 16.32 3.52 -11.26
N PRO A 409 16.80 3.53 -12.52
CA PRO A 409 18.21 3.29 -12.82
C PRO A 409 19.10 4.47 -12.34
N ALA A 410 18.80 5.06 -11.19
CA ALA A 410 19.57 6.14 -10.59
C ALA A 410 20.92 5.56 -10.10
N ASN A 411 21.99 6.06 -10.68
CA ASN A 411 23.36 5.85 -10.20
C ASN A 411 23.73 6.95 -9.18
N CYS A 412 24.91 6.90 -8.57
CA CYS A 412 25.26 7.90 -7.56
C CYS A 412 25.41 9.30 -8.17
N GLU A 413 25.94 9.40 -9.39
CA GLU A 413 26.06 10.67 -10.13
C GLU A 413 24.72 11.39 -10.30
N THR A 414 23.62 10.65 -10.45
CA THR A 414 22.25 11.19 -10.60
C THR A 414 21.94 12.27 -9.56
N CYS A 415 22.35 12.06 -8.30
CA CYS A 415 22.13 12.99 -7.19
C CYS A 415 23.42 13.58 -6.60
N HIS A 416 24.57 12.99 -6.89
CA HIS A 416 25.88 13.42 -6.39
C HIS A 416 26.80 13.77 -7.57
N ALA A 417 26.29 14.54 -8.53
CA ALA A 417 26.95 14.83 -9.81
C ALA A 417 28.29 15.57 -9.68
N SER A 418 28.51 16.23 -8.54
CA SER A 418 29.78 16.87 -8.19
C SER A 418 30.79 15.87 -7.61
N THR A 419 30.32 14.79 -6.98
CA THR A 419 31.14 13.87 -6.17
C THR A 419 31.37 12.52 -6.85
N ALA A 420 30.46 12.05 -7.69
CA ALA A 420 30.54 10.75 -8.38
C ALA A 420 30.36 10.90 -9.89
N THR A 421 30.98 10.01 -10.67
CA THR A 421 30.87 9.98 -12.16
C THR A 421 29.91 8.88 -12.65
N ASP A 422 29.34 8.12 -11.71
CA ASP A 422 28.29 7.09 -11.83
C ASP A 422 28.24 6.33 -10.49
N SER A 423 28.23 4.99 -10.47
CA SER A 423 28.42 4.16 -9.26
C SER A 423 29.81 3.50 -9.17
N SER A 424 30.73 3.85 -10.07
CA SER A 424 32.03 3.21 -10.26
C SER A 424 33.21 4.10 -9.86
N ALA A 425 33.07 5.44 -9.83
CA ALA A 425 34.18 6.33 -9.51
C ALA A 425 33.78 7.64 -8.82
N ILE A 426 34.66 8.11 -7.93
CA ILE A 426 34.62 9.45 -7.33
C ILE A 426 35.14 10.48 -8.36
N LYS A 427 34.34 11.52 -8.60
CA LYS A 427 34.62 12.62 -9.53
C LYS A 427 35.53 13.68 -8.90
N ASP A 428 35.17 14.16 -7.72
CA ASP A 428 35.96 15.11 -6.94
C ASP A 428 36.27 14.53 -5.55
N PRO A 429 37.52 14.06 -5.32
CA PRO A 429 37.93 13.54 -4.02
C PRO A 429 37.80 14.56 -2.88
N SER A 430 37.91 15.86 -3.15
CA SER A 430 37.80 16.90 -2.12
C SER A 430 36.38 17.02 -1.56
N LEU A 431 35.37 16.79 -2.41
CA LEU A 431 33.96 16.75 -2.03
C LEU A 431 33.56 15.40 -1.41
N HIS A 432 34.24 14.31 -1.75
CA HIS A 432 34.00 13.02 -1.10
C HIS A 432 34.59 12.95 0.33
N MET A 433 35.76 13.56 0.56
CA MET A 433 36.49 13.48 1.82
C MET A 433 36.20 14.64 2.80
N ASN A 434 35.24 15.51 2.50
CA ASN A 434 34.83 16.63 3.36
C ASN A 434 33.85 16.23 4.49
N PHE A 435 33.44 14.95 4.54
CA PHE A 435 32.45 14.39 5.47
C PHE A 435 31.05 15.03 5.39
N THR A 436 30.73 15.64 4.26
CA THR A 436 29.43 16.24 3.94
C THR A 436 28.80 15.47 2.78
N ILE A 437 27.49 15.28 2.81
CA ILE A 437 26.78 14.66 1.68
C ILE A 437 26.45 15.76 0.68
N ASP A 438 27.28 15.90 -0.34
CA ASP A 438 27.09 16.89 -1.41
C ASP A 438 26.04 16.39 -2.41
N VAL A 439 24.86 17.02 -2.40
CA VAL A 439 23.77 16.71 -3.35
C VAL A 439 23.77 17.75 -4.47
N ALA A 440 24.07 17.30 -5.68
CA ALA A 440 23.99 18.07 -6.91
C ALA A 440 23.40 17.17 -7.99
N LEU A 441 22.25 17.54 -8.54
CA LEU A 441 21.58 16.77 -9.57
C LEU A 441 22.30 16.93 -10.93
N ILE A 442 22.27 15.89 -11.77
CA ILE A 442 22.78 15.98 -13.15
C ILE A 442 21.91 16.90 -14.02
N ASP A 443 22.52 17.44 -15.08
CA ASP A 443 21.79 18.14 -16.14
C ASP A 443 20.74 17.22 -16.77
N GLY A 444 19.48 17.68 -16.84
CA GLY A 444 18.35 16.93 -17.41
C GLY A 444 17.39 16.27 -16.41
N ILE A 445 17.71 16.28 -15.10
CA ILE A 445 16.75 15.92 -14.04
C ILE A 445 16.02 17.16 -13.46
N ASP A 446 16.46 18.38 -13.85
CA ASP A 446 15.90 19.71 -13.56
C ASP A 446 15.24 19.82 -12.18
N GLY A 447 15.87 20.40 -11.16
CA GLY A 447 15.20 20.58 -9.86
C GLY A 447 16.14 21.02 -8.75
N THR A 448 15.63 21.03 -7.52
CA THR A 448 16.39 21.50 -6.35
C THR A 448 16.25 20.55 -5.17
N TYR A 449 17.37 20.27 -4.53
CA TYR A 449 17.42 19.65 -3.20
C TYR A 449 17.66 20.73 -2.15
N ASP A 450 16.77 20.84 -1.16
CA ASP A 450 16.98 21.69 0.00
C ASP A 450 17.58 20.84 1.12
N SER A 451 18.87 21.07 1.42
CA SER A 451 19.60 20.36 2.46
C SER A 451 19.12 20.65 3.89
N THR A 452 18.34 21.71 4.10
CA THR A 452 17.80 22.09 5.42
C THR A 452 16.53 21.30 5.73
N THR A 453 15.67 21.15 4.72
CA THR A 453 14.39 20.43 4.86
C THR A 453 14.49 18.98 4.37
N GLU A 454 15.62 18.61 3.78
CA GLU A 454 15.86 17.33 3.10
C GLU A 454 14.79 17.06 2.02
N THR A 455 14.32 18.08 1.30
CA THR A 455 13.25 17.94 0.31
C THR A 455 13.76 18.08 -1.13
N CYS A 456 13.19 17.29 -2.03
CA CYS A 456 13.42 17.38 -3.47
C CYS A 456 12.20 18.04 -4.13
N SER A 457 12.40 19.12 -4.88
CA SER A 457 11.33 19.80 -5.61
C SER A 457 11.69 20.03 -7.07
N ASN A 458 10.65 20.08 -7.91
CA ASN A 458 10.70 20.32 -9.34
C ASN A 458 11.48 19.29 -10.17
N THR A 459 12.01 18.22 -9.58
CA THR A 459 12.71 17.17 -10.33
C THR A 459 11.76 16.46 -11.28
N TYR A 460 12.24 16.06 -12.47
CA TYR A 460 11.43 15.37 -13.48
C TYR A 460 10.67 14.14 -12.90
N CYS A 461 11.30 13.39 -11.99
CA CYS A 461 10.69 12.22 -11.32
C CYS A 461 9.76 12.57 -10.14
N HIS A 462 9.80 13.80 -9.63
CA HIS A 462 8.96 14.29 -8.52
C HIS A 462 8.20 15.57 -8.88
N LEU A 463 7.91 15.76 -10.17
CA LEU A 463 7.25 16.95 -10.65
C LEU A 463 5.86 17.05 -10.01
N ASP A 464 5.56 18.22 -9.44
CA ASP A 464 4.27 18.53 -8.78
C ASP A 464 3.82 17.55 -7.68
N ALA A 465 4.77 16.79 -7.11
CA ALA A 465 4.48 15.84 -6.05
C ALA A 465 3.93 16.57 -4.80
N THR A 466 2.72 16.22 -4.38
CA THR A 466 2.04 16.77 -3.21
C THR A 466 1.74 15.67 -2.16
N PRO A 467 2.29 15.78 -0.93
CA PRO A 467 3.27 16.77 -0.48
C PRO A 467 4.64 16.59 -1.16
N THR A 468 5.45 17.64 -1.16
CA THR A 468 6.83 17.61 -1.68
C THR A 468 7.62 16.48 -1.01
N PRO A 469 8.31 15.60 -1.77
CA PRO A 469 9.04 14.48 -1.21
C PRO A 469 10.18 14.93 -0.28
N ALA A 470 10.22 14.33 0.91
CA ALA A 470 11.34 14.41 1.83
C ALA A 470 12.21 13.15 1.70
N TRP A 471 13.54 13.32 1.71
CA TRP A 471 14.53 12.26 1.57
C TRP A 471 14.45 11.21 2.69
N SER A 472 14.08 11.64 3.89
CA SER A 472 13.86 10.78 5.06
C SER A 472 12.38 10.42 5.27
N GLY A 473 11.49 10.83 4.37
CA GLY A 473 10.06 10.58 4.46
C GLY A 473 9.67 9.13 4.14
N SER A 474 8.68 8.60 4.86
CA SER A 474 8.08 7.28 4.59
C SER A 474 6.83 7.35 3.70
N THR A 475 6.54 8.52 3.12
CA THR A 475 5.32 8.78 2.37
C THR A 475 5.25 7.90 1.11
N VAL A 476 4.22 7.06 1.04
CA VAL A 476 3.93 6.27 -0.16
C VAL A 476 3.22 7.18 -1.17
N PHE A 477 3.94 7.57 -2.23
CA PHE A 477 3.36 8.29 -3.36
C PHE A 477 2.39 7.39 -4.12
N ARG A 478 1.18 7.89 -4.36
CA ARG A 478 0.22 7.30 -5.30
C ARG A 478 0.29 8.07 -6.60
N CYS A 479 -0.26 7.53 -7.69
CA CYS A 479 -0.31 8.24 -8.98
C CYS A 479 -0.88 9.66 -8.84
N GLN A 480 -1.92 9.83 -8.01
CA GLN A 480 -2.56 11.13 -7.72
C GLN A 480 -1.66 12.15 -7.03
N SER A 481 -0.61 11.68 -6.36
CA SER A 481 0.32 12.55 -5.67
C SER A 481 1.13 13.38 -6.67
N CYS A 482 1.31 12.90 -7.90
CA CYS A 482 2.03 13.60 -8.98
C CYS A 482 1.12 13.95 -10.17
N HIS A 483 0.12 13.12 -10.48
CA HIS A 483 -0.84 13.34 -11.55
C HIS A 483 -2.18 13.79 -11.00
N SER A 484 -2.56 15.05 -11.25
CA SER A 484 -3.93 15.49 -10.96
C SER A 484 -4.90 14.93 -12.00
N TYR A 485 -5.99 14.31 -11.54
CA TYR A 485 -7.06 13.84 -12.42
C TYR A 485 -7.75 14.96 -13.19
N ALA A 486 -7.71 16.19 -12.67
CA ALA A 486 -8.26 17.37 -13.34
C ALA A 486 -7.43 17.82 -14.56
N SER A 487 -6.17 17.37 -14.65
CA SER A 487 -5.26 17.70 -15.75
C SER A 487 -5.11 16.59 -16.80
N LEU A 488 -5.76 15.43 -16.60
CA LEU A 488 -5.78 14.41 -17.64
C LEU A 488 -6.68 14.89 -18.79
N ALA A 489 -6.14 14.93 -20.01
CA ALA A 489 -6.90 15.33 -21.19
C ALA A 489 -8.07 14.37 -21.44
N ASP A 490 -9.21 14.92 -21.88
CA ASP A 490 -10.34 14.11 -22.33
C ASP A 490 -9.87 13.14 -23.43
N PRO A 491 -10.30 11.86 -23.41
CA PRO A 491 -11.37 11.28 -22.59
C PRO A 491 -10.88 10.49 -21.35
N HIS A 492 -9.73 10.81 -20.74
CA HIS A 492 -9.29 10.08 -19.54
C HIS A 492 -10.26 10.15 -18.35
N PRO A 493 -10.85 11.32 -17.98
CA PRO A 493 -11.73 11.39 -16.82
C PRO A 493 -12.87 10.35 -16.80
N PRO A 494 -13.63 10.13 -17.90
CA PRO A 494 -14.66 9.08 -17.90
C PRO A 494 -14.06 7.67 -17.82
N HIS A 495 -12.93 7.38 -18.49
CA HIS A 495 -12.30 6.05 -18.43
C HIS A 495 -11.76 5.73 -17.03
N VAL A 496 -11.01 6.65 -16.43
CA VAL A 496 -10.40 6.49 -15.10
C VAL A 496 -11.48 6.34 -14.02
N SER A 497 -12.57 7.12 -14.12
CA SER A 497 -13.73 6.95 -13.23
C SER A 497 -14.39 5.59 -13.41
N PHE A 498 -14.54 5.12 -14.66
CA PHE A 498 -15.19 3.85 -14.95
C PHE A 498 -14.39 2.66 -14.45
N VAL A 499 -13.07 2.65 -14.63
CA VAL A 499 -12.19 1.56 -14.17
C VAL A 499 -11.75 1.69 -12.71
N SER A 500 -12.45 2.52 -11.91
CA SER A 500 -12.14 2.74 -10.48
C SER A 500 -10.68 3.12 -10.22
N ASN A 501 -10.12 3.98 -11.07
CA ASN A 501 -8.73 4.44 -11.06
C ASN A 501 -7.67 3.37 -11.38
N ASP A 502 -8.07 2.19 -11.87
CA ASP A 502 -7.14 1.17 -12.34
C ASP A 502 -6.56 1.50 -13.73
N CYS A 503 -5.45 2.23 -13.73
CA CYS A 503 -4.75 2.63 -14.95
C CYS A 503 -4.20 1.41 -15.73
N SER A 504 -4.04 0.25 -15.09
CA SER A 504 -3.51 -0.96 -15.74
C SER A 504 -4.44 -1.56 -16.78
N VAL A 505 -5.71 -1.13 -16.82
CA VAL A 505 -6.62 -1.50 -17.91
C VAL A 505 -6.08 -1.04 -19.27
N CYS A 506 -5.44 0.14 -19.33
CA CYS A 506 -4.90 0.71 -20.58
C CYS A 506 -3.37 0.84 -20.59
N HIS A 507 -2.71 0.84 -19.44
CA HIS A 507 -1.27 1.05 -19.29
C HIS A 507 -0.59 -0.15 -18.63
N SER A 508 -1.00 -1.36 -19.00
CA SER A 508 -0.62 -2.62 -18.34
C SER A 508 0.87 -2.95 -18.37
N GLU A 509 1.64 -2.34 -19.28
CA GLU A 509 3.10 -2.47 -19.32
C GLU A 509 3.82 -1.55 -18.31
N THR A 510 3.16 -0.45 -17.90
CA THR A 510 3.74 0.56 -17.01
C THR A 510 3.24 0.41 -15.58
N VAL A 511 1.97 0.03 -15.40
CA VAL A 511 1.29 -0.06 -14.10
C VAL A 511 0.51 -1.38 -13.94
N SER A 512 0.37 -1.84 -12.70
CA SER A 512 -0.47 -2.97 -12.29
C SER A 512 -1.44 -2.52 -11.20
N GLY A 513 -2.74 -2.64 -11.46
CA GLY A 513 -3.75 -2.11 -10.56
C GLY A 513 -3.73 -0.57 -10.47
N PRO A 514 -4.44 -0.01 -9.48
CA PRO A 514 -4.67 1.44 -9.39
C PRO A 514 -3.48 2.27 -8.90
N TYR A 515 -2.47 1.66 -8.27
CA TYR A 515 -1.41 2.42 -7.58
C TYR A 515 0.02 1.90 -7.79
N THR A 516 0.22 0.80 -8.52
CA THR A 516 1.55 0.17 -8.60
C THR A 516 2.16 0.42 -9.97
N MET A 517 3.30 1.10 -10.02
CA MET A 517 4.14 1.13 -11.21
C MET A 517 4.99 -0.15 -11.27
N ILE A 518 4.94 -0.87 -12.39
CA ILE A 518 5.69 -2.12 -12.59
C ILE A 518 6.89 -1.95 -13.52
N ASN A 519 6.88 -0.92 -14.37
CA ASN A 519 8.00 -0.60 -15.24
C ASN A 519 8.36 0.88 -15.12
N PRO A 520 9.18 1.25 -14.13
CA PRO A 520 9.56 2.64 -13.93
C PRO A 520 10.34 3.24 -15.09
N SER A 521 11.08 2.43 -15.85
CA SER A 521 11.83 2.89 -17.03
C SER A 521 10.92 3.37 -18.15
N LEU A 522 9.77 2.70 -18.37
CA LEU A 522 8.73 3.12 -19.31
C LEU A 522 7.83 4.25 -18.78
N HIS A 523 7.92 4.59 -17.49
CA HIS A 523 7.22 5.74 -16.93
C HIS A 523 8.07 7.02 -17.06
N ALA A 524 9.39 6.89 -16.89
CA ALA A 524 10.35 7.99 -16.90
C ALA A 524 10.88 8.38 -18.29
N ASP A 525 10.41 7.74 -19.37
CA ASP A 525 10.84 8.02 -20.75
C ASP A 525 10.01 9.13 -21.44
N GLN A 526 8.97 9.66 -20.76
CA GLN A 526 8.00 10.64 -21.27
C GLN A 526 7.12 10.14 -22.41
N ILE A 527 7.10 8.84 -22.69
CA ILE A 527 6.29 8.25 -23.74
C ILE A 527 5.10 7.55 -23.09
N VAL A 528 3.88 7.93 -23.49
CA VAL A 528 2.67 7.28 -22.97
C VAL A 528 2.54 5.90 -23.61
N GLN A 529 2.86 4.86 -22.85
CA GLN A 529 2.69 3.47 -23.30
C GLN A 529 1.24 3.04 -23.12
N VAL A 530 0.53 2.80 -24.23
CA VAL A 530 -0.84 2.29 -24.20
C VAL A 530 -0.83 0.81 -24.55
N ALA A 531 -0.91 -0.03 -23.53
CA ALA A 531 -0.99 -1.48 -23.64
C ALA A 531 -2.15 -1.97 -22.77
N MET A 532 -3.19 -2.48 -23.43
CA MET A 532 -4.42 -2.89 -22.76
C MET A 532 -4.29 -4.30 -22.16
N ASN A 533 -4.84 -4.50 -20.95
CA ASN A 533 -4.90 -5.82 -20.32
C ASN A 533 -6.16 -6.59 -20.76
N ALA A 534 -6.34 -7.80 -20.22
CA ALA A 534 -7.47 -8.66 -20.56
C ALA A 534 -8.84 -8.06 -20.16
N GLN A 535 -8.88 -7.15 -19.18
CA GLN A 535 -10.11 -6.47 -18.74
C GLN A 535 -10.62 -5.49 -19.80
N ALA A 536 -9.73 -4.91 -20.62
CA ALA A 536 -10.12 -4.11 -21.76
C ALA A 536 -10.69 -4.95 -22.92
N GLY A 537 -10.46 -6.27 -22.94
CA GLY A 537 -10.94 -7.20 -23.97
C GLY A 537 -9.83 -8.10 -24.53
N VAL A 538 -10.19 -9.32 -24.95
CA VAL A 538 -9.23 -10.26 -25.55
C VAL A 538 -8.76 -9.73 -26.90
N GLY A 539 -7.48 -9.36 -26.98
CA GLY A 539 -6.89 -8.78 -28.19
C GLY A 539 -7.29 -7.34 -28.43
N ALA A 540 -7.66 -6.60 -27.38
CA ALA A 540 -7.89 -5.16 -27.45
C ALA A 540 -6.61 -4.44 -27.90
N VAL A 541 -6.73 -3.58 -28.92
CA VAL A 541 -5.60 -2.83 -29.48
C VAL A 541 -5.95 -1.34 -29.56
N TYR A 542 -5.00 -0.51 -29.14
CA TYR A 542 -5.00 0.93 -29.37
C TYR A 542 -3.99 1.23 -30.47
N ASP A 543 -4.44 1.94 -31.49
CA ASP A 543 -3.60 2.44 -32.58
C ASP A 543 -3.29 3.92 -32.31
N ASP A 544 -2.03 4.20 -32.02
CA ASP A 544 -1.49 5.53 -31.71
C ASP A 544 -1.44 6.47 -32.92
N VAL A 545 -1.42 5.94 -34.14
CA VAL A 545 -1.44 6.70 -35.39
C VAL A 545 -2.85 7.22 -35.67
N THR A 546 -3.86 6.38 -35.48
CA THR A 546 -5.25 6.70 -35.78
C THR A 546 -6.05 7.16 -34.56
N ASN A 547 -5.45 7.10 -33.36
CA ASN A 547 -6.12 7.31 -32.09
C ASN A 547 -7.38 6.44 -31.95
N SER A 548 -7.35 5.18 -32.42
CA SER A 548 -8.54 4.32 -32.47
C SER A 548 -8.39 3.08 -31.62
N CYS A 549 -9.51 2.63 -31.05
CA CYS A 549 -9.59 1.41 -30.26
C CYS A 549 -10.29 0.30 -31.06
N SER A 550 -9.81 -0.92 -30.94
CA SER A 550 -10.43 -2.11 -31.54
C SER A 550 -10.43 -3.29 -30.58
N ASN A 551 -11.37 -4.24 -30.77
CA ASN A 551 -11.55 -5.43 -29.95
C ASN A 551 -11.72 -5.14 -28.44
N THR A 552 -12.26 -3.97 -28.10
CA THR A 552 -12.44 -3.54 -26.71
C THR A 552 -13.80 -4.00 -26.19
N TYR A 553 -13.83 -4.63 -25.02
CA TYR A 553 -15.05 -5.18 -24.40
C TYR A 553 -16.10 -4.10 -24.08
N CYS A 554 -15.67 -2.90 -23.69
CA CYS A 554 -16.59 -1.81 -23.35
C CYS A 554 -17.12 -1.05 -24.59
N HIS A 555 -16.53 -1.26 -25.78
CA HIS A 555 -16.88 -0.58 -27.03
C HIS A 555 -17.25 -1.58 -28.13
N VAL A 556 -17.97 -2.64 -27.77
CA VAL A 556 -18.34 -3.78 -28.64
C VAL A 556 -19.05 -3.39 -29.94
N SER A 557 -19.67 -2.20 -30.01
CA SER A 557 -20.45 -1.73 -31.16
C SER A 557 -19.71 -0.72 -32.06
N GLY A 558 -18.46 -0.34 -31.77
CA GLY A 558 -17.72 0.64 -32.58
C GLY A 558 -16.20 0.51 -32.52
N ALA A 559 -15.53 1.12 -33.49
CA ALA A 559 -14.10 1.43 -33.43
C ALA A 559 -13.95 2.92 -33.04
N PRO A 560 -14.19 3.29 -31.78
CA PRO A 560 -14.18 4.68 -31.37
C PRO A 560 -12.77 5.25 -31.46
N THR A 561 -12.68 6.55 -31.75
CA THR A 561 -11.45 7.31 -31.59
C THR A 561 -11.37 7.88 -30.17
N TRP A 562 -10.15 8.07 -29.65
CA TRP A 562 -9.79 8.59 -28.32
C TRP A 562 -10.16 10.08 -28.11
N SER A 563 -11.31 10.51 -28.61
CA SER A 563 -11.84 11.88 -28.56
C SER A 563 -13.36 11.93 -28.83
N ALA A 564 -13.99 10.81 -29.17
CA ALA A 564 -15.43 10.75 -29.38
C ALA A 564 -16.13 10.65 -28.01
N GLY A 565 -16.61 11.79 -27.51
CA GLY A 565 -17.48 11.82 -26.34
C GLY A 565 -18.81 11.13 -26.63
N LEU A 566 -18.90 9.83 -26.33
CA LEU A 566 -20.15 9.08 -26.42
C LEU A 566 -20.80 9.01 -25.03
N SER A 567 -22.04 9.50 -24.93
CA SER A 567 -22.92 9.11 -23.83
C SER A 567 -23.37 7.67 -24.13
N LEU A 568 -22.94 6.73 -23.30
CA LEU A 568 -23.26 5.31 -23.41
C LEU A 568 -24.41 5.00 -22.45
N ASP A 569 -25.57 4.64 -23.00
CA ASP A 569 -26.59 3.91 -22.25
C ASP A 569 -26.36 2.39 -22.40
N CYS A 570 -27.07 1.57 -21.63
CA CYS A 570 -26.92 0.11 -21.76
C CYS A 570 -27.22 -0.38 -23.19
N ASN A 571 -28.13 0.28 -23.91
CA ASN A 571 -28.53 -0.11 -25.27
C ASN A 571 -27.46 0.21 -26.33
N SER A 572 -26.55 1.13 -26.03
CA SER A 572 -25.44 1.49 -26.89
C SER A 572 -24.45 0.34 -27.07
N CYS A 573 -24.41 -0.59 -26.12
CA CYS A 573 -23.60 -1.81 -26.17
C CYS A 573 -24.43 -3.11 -26.18
N HIS A 574 -25.56 -3.16 -25.47
CA HIS A 574 -26.45 -4.31 -25.38
C HIS A 574 -27.76 -4.06 -26.11
N ALA A 575 -27.89 -4.56 -27.34
CA ALA A 575 -29.18 -4.49 -28.04
C ALA A 575 -30.25 -5.27 -27.25
N LYS A 576 -31.29 -4.59 -26.75
CA LYS A 576 -32.40 -5.24 -26.00
C LYS A 576 -32.98 -6.45 -26.71
N ALA A 577 -33.03 -6.42 -28.04
CA ALA A 577 -33.54 -7.51 -28.88
C ALA A 577 -32.69 -8.78 -28.82
N GLU A 578 -31.40 -8.67 -28.46
CA GLU A 578 -30.44 -9.77 -28.47
C GLU A 578 -30.17 -10.36 -27.07
N LEU A 579 -30.82 -9.81 -26.04
CA LEU A 579 -30.69 -10.33 -24.67
C LEU A 579 -31.35 -11.73 -24.55
N PRO A 580 -30.63 -12.75 -24.03
CA PRO A 580 -31.09 -14.13 -24.01
C PRO A 580 -32.15 -14.41 -22.93
N GLY A 581 -32.93 -15.48 -23.09
CA GLY A 581 -33.89 -15.93 -22.07
C GLY A 581 -35.16 -15.07 -21.96
N ALA A 582 -35.72 -14.93 -20.75
CA ALA A 582 -37.01 -14.26 -20.53
C ALA A 582 -36.95 -12.71 -20.50
N HIS A 583 -35.84 -12.08 -20.92
CA HIS A 583 -35.73 -10.61 -20.96
C HIS A 583 -36.87 -9.98 -21.78
N GLN A 584 -37.19 -10.53 -22.96
CA GLN A 584 -38.28 -10.02 -23.79
C GLN A 584 -39.64 -10.09 -23.08
N ALA A 585 -39.89 -11.15 -22.30
CA ALA A 585 -41.12 -11.29 -21.54
C ALA A 585 -41.22 -10.27 -20.41
N HIS A 586 -40.12 -10.02 -19.69
CA HIS A 586 -40.09 -9.04 -18.60
C HIS A 586 -40.19 -7.60 -19.13
N PHE A 587 -39.53 -7.26 -20.23
CA PHE A 587 -39.67 -5.93 -20.86
C PHE A 587 -41.08 -5.68 -21.41
N ALA A 588 -41.79 -6.73 -21.83
CA ALA A 588 -43.15 -6.62 -22.35
C ALA A 588 -44.23 -6.58 -21.24
N ARG A 589 -43.97 -7.21 -20.09
CA ARG A 589 -44.97 -7.42 -19.02
C ARG A 589 -44.73 -6.62 -17.74
N SER A 590 -43.60 -5.92 -17.61
CA SER A 590 -43.30 -5.10 -16.44
C SER A 590 -42.50 -3.87 -16.87
N PRO A 591 -42.64 -2.71 -16.21
CA PRO A 591 -41.70 -1.59 -16.34
C PRO A 591 -40.32 -1.91 -15.73
N ALA A 592 -39.90 -3.17 -15.74
CA ALA A 592 -38.63 -3.62 -15.22
C ALA A 592 -37.49 -3.02 -16.06
N ASN A 593 -36.73 -2.12 -15.43
CA ASN A 593 -35.45 -1.65 -15.95
C ASN A 593 -34.35 -2.67 -15.58
N CYS A 594 -33.13 -2.49 -16.08
CA CYS A 594 -32.05 -3.44 -15.77
C CYS A 594 -31.75 -3.48 -14.26
N GLU A 595 -31.82 -2.36 -13.53
CA GLU A 595 -31.63 -2.30 -12.07
C GLU A 595 -32.60 -3.23 -11.31
N THR A 596 -33.81 -3.46 -11.84
CA THR A 596 -34.82 -4.32 -11.19
C THR A 596 -34.26 -5.70 -10.82
N CYS A 597 -33.47 -6.30 -11.73
CA CYS A 597 -32.88 -7.62 -11.56
C CYS A 597 -31.35 -7.60 -11.45
N HIS A 598 -30.71 -6.48 -11.81
CA HIS A 598 -29.26 -6.28 -11.78
C HIS A 598 -28.90 -5.10 -10.88
N ALA A 599 -29.51 -5.04 -9.69
CA ALA A 599 -29.44 -3.90 -8.78
C ALA A 599 -28.05 -3.56 -8.27
N LYS A 600 -27.11 -4.50 -8.38
CA LYS A 600 -25.69 -4.30 -8.09
C LYS A 600 -24.92 -3.69 -9.27
N THR A 601 -25.39 -3.90 -10.49
CA THR A 601 -24.63 -3.61 -11.72
C THR A 601 -25.23 -2.48 -12.54
N ALA A 602 -26.55 -2.24 -12.45
CA ALA A 602 -27.25 -1.19 -13.17
C ALA A 602 -28.00 -0.26 -12.21
N THR A 603 -28.09 1.03 -12.54
CA THR A 603 -28.84 2.04 -11.77
C THR A 603 -30.21 2.33 -12.36
N ASP A 604 -30.49 1.80 -13.55
CA ASP A 604 -31.76 1.82 -14.30
C ASP A 604 -31.57 1.07 -15.63
N SER A 605 -31.99 1.62 -16.78
CA SER A 605 -31.65 1.10 -18.14
C SER A 605 -30.62 1.96 -18.88
N SER A 606 -30.02 2.94 -18.21
CA SER A 606 -29.18 3.98 -18.81
C SER A 606 -27.76 4.03 -18.24
N ALA A 607 -27.53 3.54 -17.02
CA ALA A 607 -26.22 3.61 -16.39
C ALA A 607 -25.78 2.32 -15.68
N ILE A 608 -24.46 2.11 -15.67
CA ILE A 608 -23.77 1.07 -14.90
C ILE A 608 -23.50 1.62 -13.49
N LYS A 609 -23.89 0.85 -12.47
CA LYS A 609 -23.78 1.20 -11.05
C LYS A 609 -22.44 0.76 -10.47
N ASP A 610 -22.05 -0.49 -10.71
CA ASP A 610 -20.76 -1.04 -10.33
C ASP A 610 -20.03 -1.56 -11.58
N PRO A 611 -19.06 -0.80 -12.09
CA PRO A 611 -18.27 -1.21 -13.25
C PRO A 611 -17.46 -2.49 -13.03
N LEU A 612 -17.05 -2.80 -11.80
CA LEU A 612 -16.27 -4.01 -11.51
C LEU A 612 -17.15 -5.26 -11.63
N LEU A 613 -18.39 -5.19 -11.13
CA LEU A 613 -19.37 -6.26 -11.33
C LEU A 613 -19.81 -6.34 -12.80
N HIS A 614 -19.92 -5.22 -13.52
CA HIS A 614 -20.24 -5.25 -14.95
C HIS A 614 -19.17 -5.94 -15.82
N MET A 615 -17.90 -5.88 -15.40
CA MET A 615 -16.74 -6.40 -16.17
C MET A 615 -16.19 -7.73 -15.62
N ASN A 616 -16.84 -8.37 -14.64
CA ASN A 616 -16.34 -9.60 -14.02
C ASN A 616 -16.62 -10.88 -14.82
N TYR A 617 -17.19 -10.75 -16.03
CA TYR A 617 -17.62 -11.85 -16.91
C TYR A 617 -18.76 -12.74 -16.35
N ALA A 618 -19.44 -12.29 -15.31
CA ALA A 618 -20.62 -12.94 -14.74
C ALA A 618 -21.88 -12.10 -15.00
N VAL A 619 -23.03 -12.77 -15.07
CA VAL A 619 -24.34 -12.09 -15.05
C VAL A 619 -24.77 -11.96 -13.58
N ASP A 620 -24.44 -10.83 -12.98
CA ASP A 620 -24.79 -10.54 -11.58
C ASP A 620 -26.28 -10.22 -11.44
N VAL A 621 -27.07 -11.22 -11.06
CA VAL A 621 -28.49 -11.06 -10.74
C VAL A 621 -28.64 -10.75 -9.26
N ALA A 622 -29.18 -9.57 -8.95
CA ALA A 622 -29.57 -9.14 -7.62
C ALA A 622 -30.79 -8.23 -7.76
N MET A 623 -31.89 -8.58 -7.10
CA MET A 623 -33.11 -7.78 -7.14
C MET A 623 -32.93 -6.50 -6.32
N ILE A 624 -33.64 -5.42 -6.69
CA ILE A 624 -33.71 -4.19 -5.91
C ILE A 624 -34.49 -4.40 -4.60
N ASP A 625 -34.14 -3.64 -3.56
CA ASP A 625 -34.87 -3.63 -2.29
C ASP A 625 -36.36 -3.31 -2.52
N GLY A 626 -37.25 -4.16 -2.00
CA GLY A 626 -38.71 -4.01 -2.12
C GLY A 626 -39.40 -4.93 -3.14
N ILE A 627 -38.66 -5.60 -4.03
CA ILE A 627 -39.20 -6.73 -4.81
C ILE A 627 -39.01 -8.05 -4.06
N ASP A 628 -38.00 -8.11 -3.17
CA ASP A 628 -37.53 -9.29 -2.43
C ASP A 628 -37.33 -10.53 -3.33
N GLY A 629 -36.66 -11.57 -2.82
CA GLY A 629 -36.53 -12.84 -3.52
C GLY A 629 -35.12 -13.21 -3.96
N THR A 630 -35.02 -14.43 -4.48
CA THR A 630 -33.77 -15.15 -4.71
C THR A 630 -33.71 -15.69 -6.14
N TYR A 631 -32.57 -15.48 -6.78
CA TYR A 631 -32.23 -16.11 -8.05
C TYR A 631 -31.18 -17.19 -7.82
N ASP A 632 -31.52 -18.43 -8.15
CA ASP A 632 -30.55 -19.52 -8.14
C ASP A 632 -29.89 -19.61 -9.52
N SER A 633 -28.64 -19.15 -9.59
CA SER A 633 -27.83 -19.20 -10.82
C SER A 633 -27.56 -20.61 -11.35
N ALA A 634 -27.63 -21.65 -10.50
CA ALA A 634 -27.36 -23.03 -10.92
C ALA A 634 -28.56 -23.66 -11.64
N THR A 635 -29.76 -23.32 -11.22
CA THR A 635 -31.02 -23.85 -11.76
C THR A 635 -31.72 -22.87 -12.69
N GLY A 636 -31.34 -21.59 -12.65
CA GLY A 636 -31.98 -20.50 -13.38
C GLY A 636 -33.39 -20.20 -12.88
N THR A 637 -33.72 -20.50 -11.62
CA THR A 637 -35.07 -20.29 -11.05
C THR A 637 -35.12 -19.07 -10.16
N CYS A 638 -36.28 -18.40 -10.16
CA CYS A 638 -36.58 -17.29 -9.27
C CYS A 638 -37.58 -17.74 -8.20
N SER A 639 -37.33 -17.43 -6.93
CA SER A 639 -38.22 -17.71 -5.80
C SER A 639 -38.38 -16.50 -4.91
N ASP A 640 -39.49 -16.44 -4.17
CA ASP A 640 -39.77 -15.44 -3.13
C ASP A 640 -39.79 -13.98 -3.64
N THR A 641 -39.93 -13.76 -4.94
CA THR A 641 -40.10 -12.42 -5.51
C THR A 641 -41.55 -12.00 -5.49
N TYR A 642 -41.86 -10.76 -5.14
CA TYR A 642 -43.23 -10.22 -5.13
C TYR A 642 -44.01 -10.50 -6.44
N CYS A 643 -43.33 -10.44 -7.60
CA CYS A 643 -43.94 -10.69 -8.92
C CYS A 643 -44.23 -12.17 -9.22
N HIS A 644 -43.64 -13.10 -8.47
CA HIS A 644 -43.76 -14.56 -8.65
C HIS A 644 -44.04 -15.28 -7.31
N LEU A 645 -44.69 -14.60 -6.36
CA LEU A 645 -45.10 -15.21 -5.08
C LEU A 645 -46.01 -16.41 -5.35
N ASP A 646 -45.66 -17.56 -4.75
CA ASP A 646 -46.42 -18.81 -4.78
C ASP A 646 -46.71 -19.40 -6.18
N ALA A 647 -45.99 -18.94 -7.21
CA ALA A 647 -46.12 -19.45 -8.57
C ALA A 647 -45.79 -20.96 -8.61
N THR A 648 -46.78 -21.78 -8.99
CA THR A 648 -46.60 -23.24 -9.15
C THR A 648 -46.77 -23.67 -10.62
N PRO A 649 -45.74 -24.28 -11.24
CA PRO A 649 -44.38 -24.51 -10.71
C PRO A 649 -43.56 -23.22 -10.58
N THR A 650 -42.51 -23.27 -9.75
CA THR A 650 -41.55 -22.16 -9.58
C THR A 650 -41.00 -21.71 -10.93
N PRO A 651 -41.10 -20.41 -11.29
CA PRO A 651 -40.70 -19.94 -12.60
C PRO A 651 -39.19 -20.09 -12.84
N ALA A 652 -38.83 -20.60 -14.02
CA ALA A 652 -37.45 -20.63 -14.51
C ALA A 652 -37.23 -19.51 -15.52
N TRP A 653 -36.08 -18.83 -15.46
CA TRP A 653 -35.68 -17.72 -16.34
C TRP A 653 -35.66 -18.10 -17.82
N ASN A 654 -35.36 -19.36 -18.13
CA ASN A 654 -35.39 -19.89 -19.49
C ASN A 654 -36.62 -20.80 -19.73
N GLY A 655 -37.61 -20.76 -18.83
CA GLY A 655 -38.84 -21.52 -18.95
C GLY A 655 -39.73 -21.00 -20.07
N THR A 656 -40.46 -21.91 -20.73
CA THR A 656 -41.45 -21.57 -21.78
C THR A 656 -42.89 -21.61 -21.26
N THR A 657 -43.09 -21.84 -19.96
CA THR A 657 -44.41 -22.02 -19.36
C THR A 657 -45.04 -20.66 -19.06
N ASP A 658 -46.18 -20.39 -19.68
CA ASP A 658 -46.94 -19.16 -19.44
C ASP A 658 -47.69 -19.26 -18.10
N LEU A 659 -47.42 -18.34 -17.17
CA LEU A 659 -48.06 -18.30 -15.85
C LEU A 659 -49.47 -17.72 -15.99
N ARG A 660 -50.49 -18.50 -15.61
CA ARG A 660 -51.90 -18.04 -15.58
C ARG A 660 -52.23 -17.46 -14.21
N CYS A 661 -53.33 -16.72 -14.09
CA CYS A 661 -53.78 -16.15 -12.82
C CYS A 661 -53.85 -17.22 -11.70
N GLN A 662 -54.32 -18.42 -12.02
CA GLN A 662 -54.43 -19.54 -11.05
C GLN A 662 -53.08 -20.11 -10.60
N SER A 663 -52.01 -19.86 -11.35
CA SER A 663 -50.66 -20.30 -10.97
C SER A 663 -50.14 -19.54 -9.77
N CYS A 664 -50.65 -18.32 -9.53
CA CYS A 664 -50.27 -17.45 -8.40
C CYS A 664 -51.43 -17.19 -7.42
N HIS A 665 -52.68 -17.12 -7.90
CA HIS A 665 -53.88 -16.89 -7.09
C HIS A 665 -54.74 -18.16 -7.01
N SER A 666 -54.70 -18.85 -5.87
CA SER A 666 -55.60 -20.00 -5.63
C SER A 666 -57.01 -19.52 -5.28
N TYR A 667 -58.03 -20.07 -5.97
CA TYR A 667 -59.45 -19.79 -5.70
C TYR A 667 -59.85 -20.12 -4.24
N ALA A 668 -59.19 -21.10 -3.63
CA ALA A 668 -59.47 -21.51 -2.24
C ALA A 668 -58.97 -20.49 -1.19
N SER A 669 -58.14 -19.53 -1.59
CA SER A 669 -57.54 -18.52 -0.71
C SER A 669 -58.08 -17.10 -0.93
N LEU A 670 -59.05 -16.92 -1.84
CA LEU A 670 -59.67 -15.61 -2.03
C LEU A 670 -60.56 -15.26 -0.81
N PRO A 671 -60.47 -14.04 -0.27
CA PRO A 671 -61.28 -13.62 0.87
C PRO A 671 -62.76 -13.51 0.48
N GLU A 672 -63.65 -13.94 1.37
CA GLU A 672 -65.10 -13.75 1.22
C GLU A 672 -65.42 -12.25 1.03
N PRO A 673 -66.26 -11.83 0.06
CA PRO A 673 -67.19 -12.62 -0.76
C PRO A 673 -66.71 -12.95 -2.19
N HIS A 674 -65.40 -12.97 -2.48
CA HIS A 674 -64.91 -13.27 -3.83
C HIS A 674 -65.39 -14.62 -4.38
N PRO A 675 -65.43 -15.73 -3.61
CA PRO A 675 -65.92 -17.02 -4.14
C PRO A 675 -67.33 -16.91 -4.75
N VAL A 676 -68.25 -16.19 -4.09
CA VAL A 676 -69.64 -15.99 -4.57
C VAL A 676 -69.67 -15.21 -5.87
N HIS A 677 -68.89 -14.14 -5.98
CA HIS A 677 -68.87 -13.28 -7.17
C HIS A 677 -68.17 -13.94 -8.35
N VAL A 678 -67.03 -14.60 -8.11
CA VAL A 678 -66.25 -15.29 -9.15
C VAL A 678 -67.06 -16.42 -9.79
N ASP A 679 -67.83 -17.18 -8.99
CA ASP A 679 -68.74 -18.20 -9.51
C ASP A 679 -69.90 -17.58 -10.29
N LEU A 680 -70.47 -16.46 -9.83
CA LEU A 680 -71.55 -15.73 -10.51
C LEU A 680 -71.13 -15.21 -11.89
N VAL A 681 -69.87 -14.77 -12.03
CA VAL A 681 -69.32 -14.20 -13.28
C VAL A 681 -68.47 -15.19 -14.08
N SER A 682 -68.55 -16.50 -13.80
CA SER A 682 -67.84 -17.55 -14.55
C SER A 682 -66.32 -17.35 -14.65
N ASN A 683 -65.69 -16.91 -13.55
CA ASN A 683 -64.25 -16.63 -13.45
C ASN A 683 -63.73 -15.45 -14.30
N ASP A 684 -64.62 -14.60 -14.81
CA ASP A 684 -64.20 -13.39 -15.51
C ASP A 684 -63.88 -12.25 -14.52
N CYS A 685 -62.61 -12.19 -14.11
CA CYS A 685 -62.11 -11.14 -13.21
C CYS A 685 -62.27 -9.72 -13.80
N SER A 686 -62.37 -9.58 -15.13
CA SER A 686 -62.50 -8.27 -15.78
C SER A 686 -63.84 -7.60 -15.50
N VAL A 687 -64.81 -8.32 -14.93
CA VAL A 687 -66.07 -7.72 -14.46
C VAL A 687 -65.83 -6.68 -13.38
N CYS A 688 -64.87 -6.91 -12.48
CA CYS A 688 -64.56 -6.00 -11.37
C CYS A 688 -63.14 -5.42 -11.44
N HIS A 689 -62.26 -5.98 -12.26
CA HIS A 689 -60.86 -5.54 -12.41
C HIS A 689 -60.55 -5.16 -13.86
N SER A 690 -61.50 -4.50 -14.52
CA SER A 690 -61.48 -4.22 -15.97
C SER A 690 -60.28 -3.40 -16.44
N GLU A 691 -59.71 -2.57 -15.57
CA GLU A 691 -58.50 -1.80 -15.86
C GLU A 691 -57.22 -2.65 -15.78
N THR A 692 -57.24 -3.75 -15.03
CA THR A 692 -56.08 -4.62 -14.79
C THR A 692 -56.08 -5.85 -15.70
N VAL A 693 -57.26 -6.45 -15.94
CA VAL A 693 -57.42 -7.69 -16.70
C VAL A 693 -58.55 -7.61 -17.74
N SER A 694 -58.42 -8.38 -18.82
CA SER A 694 -59.43 -8.58 -19.85
C SER A 694 -59.77 -10.07 -19.93
N GLY A 695 -61.00 -10.42 -19.58
CA GLY A 695 -61.43 -11.81 -19.47
C GLY A 695 -60.74 -12.57 -18.32
N PRO A 696 -60.84 -13.92 -18.34
CA PRO A 696 -60.40 -14.77 -17.23
C PRO A 696 -58.87 -15.01 -17.14
N TYR A 697 -58.09 -14.66 -18.16
CA TYR A 697 -56.67 -15.06 -18.25
C TYR A 697 -55.70 -13.97 -18.73
N THR A 698 -56.18 -12.79 -19.14
CA THR A 698 -55.30 -11.79 -19.77
C THR A 698 -55.12 -10.60 -18.84
N MET A 699 -53.89 -10.32 -18.44
CA MET A 699 -53.55 -9.03 -17.81
C MET A 699 -53.32 -7.99 -18.91
N ILE A 700 -54.05 -6.87 -18.86
CA ILE A 700 -53.94 -5.79 -19.86
C ILE A 700 -53.18 -4.58 -19.33
N ASN A 701 -53.12 -4.41 -18.01
CA ASN A 701 -52.34 -3.35 -17.38
C ASN A 701 -51.50 -3.94 -16.24
N PRO A 702 -50.33 -4.55 -16.58
CA PRO A 702 -49.48 -5.15 -15.57
C PRO A 702 -49.00 -4.16 -14.50
N SER A 703 -48.84 -2.87 -14.83
CA SER A 703 -48.46 -1.84 -13.85
C SER A 703 -49.46 -1.69 -12.71
N LEU A 704 -50.76 -1.82 -13.00
CA LEU A 704 -51.84 -1.79 -12.00
C LEU A 704 -51.98 -3.11 -11.22
N HIS A 705 -51.34 -4.19 -11.68
CA HIS A 705 -51.28 -5.45 -10.94
C HIS A 705 -50.09 -5.47 -9.96
N THR A 706 -49.01 -4.76 -10.29
CA THR A 706 -47.75 -4.76 -9.51
C THR A 706 -47.61 -3.59 -8.52
N ASP A 707 -48.59 -2.69 -8.44
CA ASP A 707 -48.57 -1.49 -7.58
C ASP A 707 -49.00 -1.75 -6.11
N GLN A 708 -49.30 -3.01 -5.77
CA GLN A 708 -49.81 -3.46 -4.46
C GLN A 708 -51.19 -2.92 -4.09
N ILE A 709 -51.93 -2.34 -5.04
CA ILE A 709 -53.28 -1.83 -4.82
C ILE A 709 -54.25 -2.69 -5.63
N VAL A 710 -55.28 -3.23 -4.96
CA VAL A 710 -56.35 -3.93 -5.67
C VAL A 710 -57.21 -2.91 -6.39
N GLN A 711 -56.96 -2.72 -7.68
CA GLN A 711 -57.75 -1.82 -8.52
C GLN A 711 -59.11 -2.46 -8.80
N VAL A 712 -60.17 -1.88 -8.23
CA VAL A 712 -61.55 -2.29 -8.51
C VAL A 712 -62.15 -1.29 -9.48
N ALA A 713 -62.28 -1.71 -10.74
CA ALA A 713 -62.89 -0.96 -11.81
C ALA A 713 -63.89 -1.87 -12.51
N MET A 714 -65.18 -1.60 -12.28
CA MET A 714 -66.26 -2.30 -12.93
C MET A 714 -66.21 -2.09 -14.44
N ASN A 715 -66.42 -3.16 -15.22
CA ASN A 715 -66.60 -3.01 -16.66
C ASN A 715 -67.99 -2.45 -17.00
N ASP A 716 -68.19 -2.13 -18.28
CA ASP A 716 -69.46 -1.63 -18.82
C ASP A 716 -70.62 -2.63 -18.68
N VAL A 717 -70.37 -3.89 -18.29
CA VAL A 717 -71.42 -4.91 -18.14
C VAL A 717 -72.13 -4.74 -16.81
N VAL A 718 -71.39 -4.56 -15.71
CA VAL A 718 -72.02 -4.40 -14.38
C VAL A 718 -72.26 -2.93 -14.03
N GLU A 719 -71.54 -1.99 -14.64
CA GLU A 719 -71.62 -0.54 -14.34
C GLU A 719 -71.48 -0.22 -12.82
N GLY A 720 -71.43 1.06 -12.46
CA GLY A 720 -71.39 1.51 -11.06
C GLY A 720 -70.00 1.83 -10.52
N THR A 721 -69.92 2.07 -9.23
CA THR A 721 -68.72 2.55 -8.55
C THR A 721 -68.40 1.74 -7.30
N TYR A 722 -67.11 1.53 -7.05
CA TYR A 722 -66.58 0.98 -5.81
C TYR A 722 -65.88 2.07 -5.01
N ASP A 723 -66.28 2.27 -3.75
CA ASP A 723 -65.54 3.11 -2.82
C ASP A 723 -64.57 2.24 -2.01
N THR A 724 -63.28 2.44 -2.27
CA THR A 724 -62.18 1.71 -1.63
C THR A 724 -61.96 2.05 -0.16
N GLN A 725 -62.52 3.15 0.35
CA GLN A 725 -62.40 3.54 1.76
C GLN A 725 -63.47 2.87 2.63
N THR A 726 -64.67 2.72 2.08
CA THR A 726 -65.83 2.15 2.79
C THR A 726 -66.10 0.71 2.40
N ASN A 727 -65.37 0.18 1.41
CA ASN A 727 -65.63 -1.11 0.76
C ASN A 727 -67.09 -1.23 0.28
N SER A 728 -67.70 -0.13 -0.17
CA SER A 728 -69.11 -0.12 -0.59
C SER A 728 -69.26 -0.02 -2.10
N CYS A 729 -70.20 -0.78 -2.64
CA CYS A 729 -70.61 -0.67 -4.03
C CYS A 729 -71.80 0.29 -4.14
N ALA A 730 -71.88 1.05 -5.22
CA ALA A 730 -73.03 1.88 -5.55
C ALA A 730 -73.33 1.80 -7.06
N ASP A 731 -74.61 1.95 -7.41
CA ASP A 731 -75.09 2.05 -8.79
C ASP A 731 -74.72 0.87 -9.71
N THR A 732 -74.38 -0.28 -9.13
CA THR A 732 -74.11 -1.50 -9.91
C THR A 732 -75.42 -2.11 -10.41
N TYR A 733 -75.36 -2.77 -11.56
CA TYR A 733 -76.47 -3.53 -12.14
C TYR A 733 -77.07 -4.55 -11.15
N CYS A 734 -76.21 -5.24 -10.40
CA CYS A 734 -76.61 -6.29 -9.46
C CYS A 734 -77.12 -5.74 -8.11
N HIS A 735 -76.75 -4.50 -7.73
CA HIS A 735 -77.12 -3.87 -6.45
C HIS A 735 -77.72 -2.47 -6.64
N ARG A 736 -78.73 -2.34 -7.52
CA ARG A 736 -79.33 -1.03 -7.87
C ARG A 736 -80.05 -0.30 -6.73
N SER A 737 -80.60 -1.04 -5.75
CA SER A 737 -81.48 -0.48 -4.72
C SER A 737 -80.81 -0.35 -3.35
N GLY A 738 -79.49 -0.59 -3.24
CA GLY A 738 -78.74 -0.48 -1.99
C GLY A 738 -77.26 -0.14 -2.20
N THR A 739 -76.60 0.30 -1.13
CA THR A 739 -75.14 0.51 -1.10
C THR A 739 -74.49 -0.60 -0.26
N PRO A 740 -74.44 -1.85 -0.75
CA PRO A 740 -73.91 -2.96 0.04
C PRO A 740 -72.42 -2.75 0.30
N VAL A 741 -72.00 -3.12 1.51
CA VAL A 741 -70.59 -3.22 1.85
C VAL A 741 -70.13 -4.62 1.45
N TRP A 742 -68.93 -4.74 0.87
CA TRP A 742 -68.26 -5.95 0.38
C TRP A 742 -67.95 -6.99 1.49
N THR A 743 -68.75 -7.02 2.56
CA THR A 743 -68.63 -7.90 3.74
C THR A 743 -69.98 -8.42 4.24
N THR A 744 -71.13 -8.06 3.61
CA THR A 744 -72.48 -8.48 4.07
C THR A 744 -73.10 -9.52 3.13
N SER A 745 -73.58 -10.65 3.66
CA SER A 745 -73.81 -11.88 2.89
C SER A 745 -75.27 -12.32 2.66
N THR A 746 -76.28 -11.45 2.75
CA THR A 746 -77.66 -11.86 2.39
C THR A 746 -78.45 -10.73 1.73
N LEU A 747 -78.76 -10.88 0.43
CA LEU A 747 -79.71 -10.06 -0.31
C LEU A 747 -80.86 -10.96 -0.79
N ASP A 748 -82.10 -10.46 -0.71
CA ASP A 748 -83.26 -11.08 -1.37
C ASP A 748 -83.59 -10.35 -2.69
N CYS A 749 -84.52 -10.88 -3.49
CA CYS A 749 -84.88 -10.25 -4.77
C CYS A 749 -85.41 -8.81 -4.59
N ASN A 750 -86.10 -8.53 -3.49
CA ASN A 750 -86.65 -7.19 -3.18
C ASN A 750 -85.58 -6.17 -2.78
N SER A 751 -84.41 -6.63 -2.35
CA SER A 751 -83.23 -5.80 -2.06
C SER A 751 -82.65 -5.15 -3.31
N CYS A 752 -83.01 -5.67 -4.50
CA CYS A 752 -82.54 -5.14 -5.79
C CYS A 752 -83.70 -4.75 -6.72
N HIS A 753 -84.82 -5.48 -6.73
CA HIS A 753 -85.98 -5.26 -7.60
C HIS A 753 -87.17 -4.68 -6.83
N ALA A 754 -87.60 -3.47 -7.18
CA ALA A 754 -88.83 -2.90 -6.64
C ALA A 754 -90.06 -3.48 -7.35
N VAL A 755 -90.90 -4.24 -6.62
CA VAL A 755 -92.18 -4.80 -7.15
C VAL A 755 -93.10 -3.73 -7.74
N ALA A 756 -92.96 -2.48 -7.30
CA ALA A 756 -93.72 -1.32 -7.81
C ALA A 756 -93.34 -0.89 -9.25
N GLU A 757 -92.20 -1.34 -9.78
CA GLU A 757 -91.70 -0.99 -11.11
C GLU A 757 -92.00 -2.07 -12.16
N LEU A 758 -92.63 -3.18 -11.77
CA LEU A 758 -93.04 -4.25 -12.68
C LEU A 758 -94.26 -3.85 -13.54
N PRO A 759 -94.41 -4.39 -14.78
CA PRO A 759 -95.54 -4.12 -15.67
C PRO A 759 -96.91 -4.27 -14.98
N VAL A 760 -97.89 -3.47 -15.42
CA VAL A 760 -99.23 -3.25 -14.79
C VAL A 760 -99.98 -4.54 -14.40
N SER A 761 -99.71 -5.63 -15.10
CA SER A 761 -100.28 -6.97 -14.92
C SER A 761 -99.61 -7.80 -13.81
N HIS A 762 -98.35 -7.53 -13.43
CA HIS A 762 -97.69 -8.24 -12.30
C HIS A 762 -98.42 -8.01 -10.97
N PRO A 763 -98.79 -6.78 -10.58
CA PRO A 763 -99.60 -6.56 -9.38
C PRO A 763 -100.93 -7.31 -9.39
N ALA A 764 -101.54 -7.56 -10.56
CA ALA A 764 -102.77 -8.33 -10.67
C ALA A 764 -102.53 -9.84 -10.44
N HIS A 765 -101.46 -10.41 -10.99
CA HIS A 765 -101.09 -11.81 -10.77
C HIS A 765 -100.59 -12.05 -9.33
N PHE A 766 -99.79 -11.14 -8.76
CA PHE A 766 -99.36 -11.20 -7.37
C PHE A 766 -100.53 -11.06 -6.37
N LYS A 767 -101.50 -10.15 -6.61
CA LYS A 767 -102.64 -9.94 -5.70
C LYS A 767 -103.77 -10.97 -5.82
N SER A 768 -103.99 -11.56 -6.99
CA SER A 768 -105.11 -12.49 -7.20
C SER A 768 -104.78 -13.94 -6.85
N MET A 769 -103.50 -14.32 -6.84
CA MET A 769 -103.09 -15.73 -6.79
C MET A 769 -101.96 -16.08 -5.80
N GLU A 770 -101.39 -15.14 -5.02
CA GLU A 770 -100.23 -15.41 -4.12
C GLU A 770 -99.09 -16.16 -4.83
N GLN A 771 -98.73 -15.75 -6.06
CA GLN A 771 -97.67 -16.41 -6.82
C GLN A 771 -96.30 -15.82 -6.48
N ASN A 772 -95.31 -16.68 -6.28
CA ASN A 772 -93.91 -16.31 -6.12
C ASN A 772 -93.20 -16.23 -7.50
N CYS A 773 -92.00 -15.65 -7.54
CA CYS A 773 -91.24 -15.39 -8.77
C CYS A 773 -91.01 -16.65 -9.63
N GLU A 774 -90.71 -17.79 -9.03
CA GLU A 774 -90.44 -19.08 -9.67
C GLU A 774 -91.64 -19.63 -10.46
N THR A 775 -92.85 -19.15 -10.18
CA THR A 775 -94.08 -19.55 -10.89
C THR A 775 -93.97 -19.26 -12.39
N CYS A 776 -93.46 -18.07 -12.72
CA CYS A 776 -93.34 -17.57 -14.09
C CYS A 776 -91.89 -17.47 -14.54
N HIS A 777 -90.93 -17.50 -13.62
CA HIS A 777 -89.50 -17.39 -13.88
C HIS A 777 -88.74 -18.63 -13.39
N ALA A 778 -89.30 -19.83 -13.56
CA ALA A 778 -88.74 -21.08 -13.02
C ALA A 778 -87.31 -21.40 -13.51
N SER A 779 -86.91 -20.83 -14.65
CA SER A 779 -85.55 -20.96 -15.20
C SER A 779 -84.55 -20.02 -14.54
N THR A 780 -84.99 -19.05 -13.74
CA THR A 780 -84.15 -17.95 -13.23
C THR A 780 -84.30 -17.80 -11.71
N ALA A 781 -85.52 -17.84 -11.17
CA ALA A 781 -85.83 -17.77 -9.75
C ALA A 781 -86.06 -19.16 -9.14
N GLN A 782 -85.50 -19.40 -7.95
CA GLN A 782 -85.75 -20.60 -7.15
C GLN A 782 -86.99 -20.43 -6.26
N ASP A 783 -87.10 -19.25 -5.66
CA ASP A 783 -88.22 -18.78 -4.85
C ASP A 783 -88.25 -17.23 -4.89
N SER A 784 -89.02 -16.58 -4.00
CA SER A 784 -89.08 -15.12 -3.88
C SER A 784 -87.80 -14.45 -3.31
N THR A 785 -86.78 -15.23 -2.97
CA THR A 785 -85.53 -14.78 -2.32
C THR A 785 -84.26 -15.32 -2.97
N GLY A 786 -84.31 -16.40 -3.74
CA GLY A 786 -83.15 -17.10 -4.29
C GLY A 786 -83.15 -17.22 -5.83
N ILE A 787 -81.94 -17.19 -6.41
CA ILE A 787 -81.70 -17.32 -7.86
C ILE A 787 -81.35 -18.78 -8.17
N ALA A 788 -82.13 -19.45 -9.02
CA ALA A 788 -81.92 -20.86 -9.38
C ALA A 788 -80.79 -21.05 -10.38
N VAL A 789 -80.72 -20.17 -11.40
CA VAL A 789 -79.70 -20.22 -12.44
C VAL A 789 -79.09 -18.82 -12.57
N PRO A 790 -77.94 -18.58 -11.90
CA PRO A 790 -77.33 -17.25 -11.87
C PRO A 790 -77.01 -16.70 -13.26
N ALA A 791 -76.60 -17.56 -14.20
CA ALA A 791 -76.35 -17.18 -15.58
C ALA A 791 -77.58 -16.61 -16.31
N ASN A 792 -78.79 -17.08 -15.98
CA ASN A 792 -80.03 -16.54 -16.55
C ASN A 792 -80.42 -15.21 -15.89
N HIS A 793 -80.04 -14.98 -14.63
CA HIS A 793 -80.30 -13.70 -13.96
C HIS A 793 -79.42 -12.55 -14.51
N VAL A 794 -78.17 -12.85 -14.88
CA VAL A 794 -77.18 -11.83 -15.29
C VAL A 794 -77.02 -11.67 -16.81
N ASN A 795 -77.88 -12.29 -17.62
CA ASN A 795 -77.82 -12.23 -19.10
C ASN A 795 -78.62 -11.06 -19.72
N PHE A 796 -79.21 -10.18 -18.89
CA PHE A 796 -80.02 -9.03 -19.29
C PHE A 796 -81.32 -9.35 -20.04
N GLN A 797 -81.84 -10.57 -19.92
CA GLN A 797 -83.12 -10.99 -20.48
C GLN A 797 -84.10 -11.33 -19.34
N VAL A 798 -85.40 -11.20 -19.61
CA VAL A 798 -86.44 -11.66 -18.68
C VAL A 798 -86.92 -13.02 -19.18
N GLU A 799 -86.41 -14.10 -18.60
CA GLU A 799 -86.88 -15.44 -18.95
C GLU A 799 -88.22 -15.70 -18.29
N VAL A 800 -89.27 -15.73 -19.09
CA VAL A 800 -90.58 -16.20 -18.65
C VAL A 800 -90.67 -17.68 -18.98
N THR A 801 -90.34 -18.51 -17.99
CA THR A 801 -90.53 -19.97 -18.05
C THR A 801 -91.53 -20.35 -16.97
N LEU A 802 -92.74 -20.72 -17.39
CA LEU A 802 -93.76 -21.17 -16.45
C LEU A 802 -93.32 -22.46 -15.76
N ALA A 803 -93.56 -22.55 -14.46
CA ALA A 803 -93.31 -23.79 -13.72
C ALA A 803 -94.09 -24.96 -14.34
N ALA A 804 -93.46 -26.13 -14.37
CA ALA A 804 -93.96 -27.30 -15.09
C ALA A 804 -95.39 -27.71 -14.71
N MET A 805 -95.82 -27.39 -13.48
CA MET A 805 -97.17 -27.68 -12.99
C MET A 805 -98.29 -26.88 -13.66
N PHE A 806 -98.00 -25.71 -14.26
CA PHE A 806 -99.01 -24.86 -14.90
C PHE A 806 -99.07 -25.02 -16.42
N GLY A 807 -98.00 -25.53 -17.04
CA GLY A 807 -97.91 -25.72 -18.50
C GLY A 807 -98.10 -24.43 -19.32
N GLY A 808 -98.00 -24.57 -20.64
CA GLY A 808 -98.21 -23.46 -21.58
C GLY A 808 -96.92 -22.76 -22.02
N VAL A 809 -97.08 -21.81 -22.94
CA VAL A 809 -95.98 -21.06 -23.55
C VAL A 809 -96.33 -19.58 -23.50
N PHE A 810 -95.38 -18.79 -22.98
CA PHE A 810 -95.40 -17.35 -23.11
C PHE A 810 -94.68 -16.95 -24.39
N ASP A 811 -95.37 -16.24 -25.28
CA ASP A 811 -94.76 -15.60 -26.43
C ASP A 811 -94.44 -14.15 -26.09
N GLY A 812 -93.15 -13.89 -25.85
CA GLY A 812 -92.64 -12.56 -25.52
C GLY A 812 -92.67 -11.57 -26.69
N THR A 813 -92.91 -12.01 -27.94
CA THR A 813 -93.08 -11.09 -29.07
C THR A 813 -94.47 -10.49 -29.15
N THR A 814 -95.48 -11.23 -28.68
CA THR A 814 -96.88 -10.81 -28.68
C THR A 814 -97.41 -10.47 -27.29
N ASN A 815 -96.63 -10.70 -26.22
CA ASN A 815 -97.05 -10.63 -24.82
C ASN A 815 -98.33 -11.43 -24.57
N THR A 816 -98.38 -12.66 -25.09
CA THR A 816 -99.54 -13.55 -24.93
C THR A 816 -99.17 -14.87 -24.29
N CYS A 817 -100.06 -15.37 -23.43
CA CYS A 817 -100.01 -16.74 -22.94
C CYS A 817 -100.87 -17.64 -23.83
N SER A 818 -100.41 -18.87 -24.04
CA SER A 818 -101.14 -19.91 -24.75
C SER A 818 -100.98 -21.27 -24.06
N ASN A 819 -102.04 -22.07 -24.08
CA ASN A 819 -102.07 -23.41 -23.46
C ASN A 819 -101.68 -23.44 -21.97
N THR A 820 -101.84 -22.31 -21.27
CA THR A 820 -101.59 -22.23 -19.83
C THR A 820 -102.80 -22.72 -19.08
N TYR A 821 -102.58 -23.54 -18.05
CA TYR A 821 -103.66 -24.05 -17.20
C TYR A 821 -104.48 -22.95 -16.52
N CYS A 822 -104.04 -21.70 -16.41
CA CYS A 822 -104.91 -20.63 -15.86
C CYS A 822 -105.77 -19.92 -16.94
N HIS A 823 -105.56 -20.21 -18.23
CA HIS A 823 -106.22 -19.58 -19.39
C HIS A 823 -106.66 -20.62 -20.44
N PHE A 824 -107.27 -21.71 -19.99
CA PHE A 824 -107.56 -22.92 -20.79
C PHE A 824 -108.44 -22.71 -22.05
N ASP A 825 -109.34 -21.74 -22.06
CA ASP A 825 -110.30 -21.51 -23.16
C ASP A 825 -109.89 -20.41 -24.16
N ALA A 826 -108.74 -19.79 -23.96
CA ALA A 826 -108.27 -18.71 -24.80
C ALA A 826 -107.07 -19.17 -25.63
N THR A 827 -107.27 -19.25 -26.95
CA THR A 827 -106.23 -19.61 -27.91
C THR A 827 -105.09 -18.59 -27.95
N THR A 828 -105.33 -17.35 -27.48
CA THR A 828 -104.32 -16.31 -27.21
C THR A 828 -104.89 -15.30 -26.18
N THR A 829 -104.41 -15.28 -24.93
CA THR A 829 -104.72 -14.17 -24.00
C THR A 829 -103.60 -13.14 -23.97
N PRO A 830 -103.90 -11.84 -24.16
CA PRO A 830 -102.95 -10.78 -23.84
C PRO A 830 -102.66 -10.78 -22.33
N TRP A 831 -101.40 -10.65 -21.98
CA TRP A 831 -100.89 -10.54 -20.60
C TRP A 831 -101.54 -9.37 -19.80
N ASP A 832 -102.14 -8.39 -20.49
CA ASP A 832 -102.67 -7.15 -19.92
C ASP A 832 -104.21 -6.99 -19.92
N ASN A 833 -105.01 -8.07 -20.01
CA ASN A 833 -106.49 -7.93 -20.05
C ASN A 833 -107.19 -8.10 -18.67
N PRO A 834 -107.86 -7.06 -18.10
CA PRO A 834 -108.37 -7.08 -16.74
C PRO A 834 -109.88 -7.42 -16.58
N THR A 835 -110.57 -8.02 -17.56
CA THR A 835 -112.03 -8.21 -17.48
C THR A 835 -112.48 -9.44 -16.68
N ASP A 836 -113.20 -9.17 -15.57
CA ASP A 836 -114.05 -10.03 -14.69
C ASP A 836 -114.07 -11.55 -14.95
N LEU A 837 -113.15 -12.29 -14.32
CA LEU A 837 -113.06 -13.76 -14.32
C LEU A 837 -114.15 -14.39 -13.42
N ARG A 838 -115.39 -14.48 -13.93
CA ARG A 838 -116.41 -15.38 -13.33
C ARG A 838 -116.21 -16.80 -13.85
N CYS A 839 -116.66 -17.82 -13.11
CA CYS A 839 -116.51 -19.24 -13.49
C CYS A 839 -116.94 -19.55 -14.94
N GLN A 840 -117.99 -18.89 -15.45
CA GLN A 840 -118.50 -19.05 -16.82
C GLN A 840 -117.53 -18.58 -17.91
N GLY A 841 -116.62 -17.64 -17.60
CA GLY A 841 -115.57 -17.20 -18.51
C GLY A 841 -114.48 -18.25 -18.74
N CYS A 842 -114.44 -19.27 -17.87
CA CYS A 842 -113.48 -20.38 -17.90
C CYS A 842 -114.15 -21.76 -18.10
N HIS A 843 -115.46 -21.87 -17.82
CA HIS A 843 -116.23 -23.11 -17.87
C HIS A 843 -117.60 -22.86 -18.52
N PRO A 844 -117.78 -23.17 -19.83
CA PRO A 844 -119.08 -23.04 -20.49
C PRO A 844 -120.09 -24.08 -19.95
N TYR A 845 -121.29 -23.67 -19.56
CA TYR A 845 -122.32 -24.62 -19.09
C TYR A 845 -122.72 -25.66 -20.13
N ALA A 846 -122.65 -25.31 -21.42
CA ALA A 846 -122.98 -26.21 -22.53
C ALA A 846 -122.03 -27.41 -22.68
N THR A 847 -120.88 -27.39 -21.99
CA THR A 847 -119.84 -28.43 -22.08
C THR A 847 -119.69 -29.22 -20.79
N LEU A 848 -120.56 -29.02 -19.79
CA LEU A 848 -120.54 -29.87 -18.59
C LEU A 848 -120.95 -31.31 -18.97
N PRO A 849 -120.11 -32.30 -18.67
CA PRO A 849 -120.39 -33.70 -19.03
C PRO A 849 -121.54 -34.28 -18.18
N ASP A 850 -122.18 -35.34 -18.68
CA ASP A 850 -123.10 -36.20 -17.91
C ASP A 850 -124.38 -35.51 -17.39
N ASN A 851 -124.94 -36.00 -16.28
CA ASN A 851 -126.24 -35.60 -15.72
C ASN A 851 -126.24 -34.21 -15.03
N HIS A 852 -125.24 -33.35 -15.29
CA HIS A 852 -125.18 -31.98 -14.76
C HIS A 852 -126.38 -31.14 -15.18
N GLY A 853 -126.86 -31.27 -16.43
CA GLY A 853 -128.03 -30.52 -16.91
C GLY A 853 -129.31 -30.85 -16.15
N ILE A 854 -129.50 -32.10 -15.70
CA ILE A 854 -130.65 -32.46 -14.86
C ILE A 854 -130.55 -31.73 -13.52
N HIS A 855 -129.38 -31.73 -12.89
CA HIS A 855 -129.21 -31.15 -11.56
C HIS A 855 -129.23 -29.62 -11.56
N ILE A 856 -128.63 -28.98 -12.56
CA ILE A 856 -128.49 -27.52 -12.65
C ILE A 856 -129.70 -26.91 -13.35
N ASP A 857 -130.10 -27.44 -14.51
CA ASP A 857 -131.16 -26.83 -15.33
C ASP A 857 -132.56 -27.28 -14.93
N THR A 858 -132.74 -28.54 -14.51
CA THR A 858 -134.07 -29.06 -14.11
C THR A 858 -134.36 -28.81 -12.63
N PHE A 859 -133.40 -29.08 -11.74
CA PHE A 859 -133.58 -28.94 -10.29
C PHE A 859 -132.98 -27.66 -9.69
N GLY A 860 -132.30 -26.82 -10.49
CA GLY A 860 -131.81 -25.51 -10.04
C GLY A 860 -130.64 -25.55 -9.05
N ASN A 861 -129.89 -26.65 -8.98
CA ASN A 861 -128.75 -26.75 -8.05
C ASN A 861 -127.59 -25.85 -8.47
N ILE A 862 -126.91 -25.25 -7.50
CA ILE A 862 -125.69 -24.44 -7.72
C ILE A 862 -124.43 -25.30 -7.54
N CYS A 863 -123.30 -24.88 -8.12
CA CYS A 863 -122.06 -25.64 -8.11
C CYS A 863 -121.62 -26.06 -6.70
N GLY A 864 -121.71 -25.12 -5.74
CA GLY A 864 -121.36 -25.36 -4.33
C GLY A 864 -122.22 -26.41 -3.63
N THR A 865 -123.35 -26.82 -4.20
CA THR A 865 -124.17 -27.92 -3.67
C THR A 865 -123.43 -29.25 -3.73
N CYS A 866 -122.62 -29.48 -4.78
CA CYS A 866 -121.92 -30.74 -5.00
C CYS A 866 -120.40 -30.59 -4.98
N HIS A 867 -119.87 -29.36 -5.04
CA HIS A 867 -118.44 -29.06 -5.01
C HIS A 867 -118.10 -28.16 -3.82
N ALA A 868 -118.67 -28.43 -2.64
CA ALA A 868 -118.60 -27.55 -1.47
C ALA A 868 -117.18 -27.27 -0.97
N ASN A 869 -116.25 -28.21 -1.19
CA ASN A 869 -114.84 -28.05 -0.85
C ASN A 869 -114.07 -27.15 -1.83
N THR A 870 -114.60 -26.96 -3.04
CA THR A 870 -113.94 -26.22 -4.11
C THR A 870 -114.60 -24.85 -4.31
N VAL A 871 -115.93 -24.77 -4.20
CA VAL A 871 -116.72 -23.55 -4.40
C VAL A 871 -117.82 -23.37 -3.35
N SER A 872 -118.08 -22.12 -2.95
CA SER A 872 -119.16 -21.71 -2.06
C SER A 872 -120.22 -20.97 -2.88
N GLY A 873 -121.32 -21.68 -3.17
CA GLY A 873 -122.39 -21.17 -4.03
C GLY A 873 -122.07 -21.23 -5.52
N ALA A 874 -122.56 -20.26 -6.29
CA ALA A 874 -122.49 -20.28 -7.77
C ALA A 874 -121.21 -19.66 -8.35
N TYR A 875 -120.47 -18.83 -7.61
CA TYR A 875 -119.41 -17.98 -8.19
C TYR A 875 -118.14 -17.81 -7.36
N THR A 876 -118.03 -18.42 -6.17
CA THR A 876 -116.91 -18.18 -5.24
C THR A 876 -116.08 -19.44 -5.04
N LEU A 877 -114.77 -19.39 -5.26
CA LEU A 877 -113.84 -20.48 -4.93
C LEU A 877 -113.52 -20.50 -3.43
N VAL A 878 -113.64 -21.67 -2.79
CA VAL A 878 -113.32 -21.90 -1.36
C VAL A 878 -111.87 -22.37 -1.22
N ASP A 879 -111.41 -23.23 -2.12
CA ASP A 879 -110.03 -23.71 -2.16
C ASP A 879 -109.52 -23.69 -3.60
N ARG A 880 -108.56 -22.80 -3.85
CA ARG A 880 -107.96 -22.62 -5.18
C ARG A 880 -106.99 -23.74 -5.54
N GLY A 881 -106.34 -24.38 -4.55
CA GLY A 881 -105.46 -25.53 -4.78
C GLY A 881 -106.25 -26.74 -5.24
N LYS A 882 -107.42 -26.96 -4.63
CA LYS A 882 -108.37 -28.00 -5.04
C LYS A 882 -109.05 -27.74 -6.37
N HIS A 883 -109.16 -26.48 -6.78
CA HIS A 883 -109.60 -26.11 -8.13
C HIS A 883 -108.51 -26.35 -9.18
N ALA A 884 -107.25 -26.17 -8.81
CA ALA A 884 -106.12 -26.23 -9.74
C ALA A 884 -105.40 -27.60 -9.82
N ASN A 885 -105.85 -28.60 -9.04
CA ASN A 885 -105.18 -29.90 -8.92
C ASN A 885 -105.55 -30.94 -9.99
N LEU A 886 -106.31 -30.55 -11.03
CA LEU A 886 -106.77 -31.42 -12.12
C LEU A 886 -107.72 -32.56 -11.69
N THR A 887 -108.28 -32.52 -10.47
CA THR A 887 -109.21 -33.54 -9.99
C THR A 887 -110.60 -32.96 -9.74
N THR A 888 -111.65 -33.65 -10.20
CA THR A 888 -113.03 -33.24 -9.91
C THR A 888 -113.39 -33.67 -8.48
N GLU A 889 -113.26 -32.74 -7.54
CA GLU A 889 -113.66 -32.97 -6.15
C GLU A 889 -115.16 -32.81 -5.98
N VAL A 890 -115.87 -33.91 -5.72
CA VAL A 890 -117.31 -33.89 -5.39
C VAL A 890 -117.46 -34.01 -3.87
N ALA A 891 -117.97 -32.95 -3.26
CA ALA A 891 -118.34 -32.88 -1.86
C ALA A 891 -119.74 -32.27 -1.75
N ILE A 892 -120.72 -33.13 -1.44
CA ILE A 892 -122.12 -32.73 -1.29
C ILE A 892 -122.26 -31.93 0.00
N VAL A 893 -122.95 -30.78 -0.06
CA VAL A 893 -123.22 -29.97 1.14
C VAL A 893 -123.93 -30.77 2.22
N ASP A 894 -123.54 -30.56 3.47
CA ASP A 894 -124.08 -31.27 4.64
C ASP A 894 -125.63 -31.21 4.73
N SER A 895 -126.24 -30.13 4.22
CA SER A 895 -127.69 -29.92 4.24
C SER A 895 -128.50 -30.90 3.39
N LEU A 896 -127.89 -31.53 2.37
CA LEU A 896 -128.56 -32.56 1.55
C LEU A 896 -128.30 -33.98 2.06
N GLY A 897 -127.24 -34.17 2.86
CA GLY A 897 -126.73 -35.48 3.28
C GLY A 897 -126.27 -36.36 2.10
N GLY A 898 -125.46 -37.37 2.37
CA GLY A 898 -125.10 -38.41 1.40
C GLY A 898 -123.65 -38.41 0.92
N THR A 899 -123.33 -39.36 0.05
CA THR A 899 -121.96 -39.65 -0.39
C THR A 899 -121.91 -39.89 -1.89
N TYR A 900 -120.87 -39.35 -2.52
CA TYR A 900 -120.49 -39.66 -3.89
C TYR A 900 -119.21 -40.51 -3.87
N SER A 901 -119.22 -41.67 -4.54
CA SER A 901 -117.99 -42.43 -4.77
C SER A 901 -117.41 -42.02 -6.12
N THR A 902 -116.22 -41.43 -6.09
CA THR A 902 -115.45 -41.07 -7.30
C THR A 902 -115.03 -42.28 -8.10
N ASP A 903 -114.84 -43.45 -7.45
CA ASP A 903 -114.34 -44.67 -8.09
C ASP A 903 -115.41 -45.38 -8.93
N THR A 904 -116.66 -45.35 -8.46
CA THR A 904 -117.79 -46.02 -9.12
C THR A 904 -118.77 -45.04 -9.79
N GLY A 905 -118.61 -43.74 -9.56
CA GLY A 905 -119.54 -42.70 -10.01
C GLY A 905 -120.92 -42.81 -9.37
N THR A 906 -121.08 -43.51 -8.24
CA THR A 906 -122.40 -43.77 -7.62
C THR A 906 -122.74 -42.74 -6.55
N CYS A 907 -123.98 -42.25 -6.59
CA CYS A 907 -124.58 -41.40 -5.55
C CYS A 907 -125.37 -42.27 -4.56
N ALA A 908 -125.19 -42.06 -3.25
CA ALA A 908 -125.94 -42.79 -2.23
C ALA A 908 -126.24 -41.91 -1.01
N ASN A 909 -127.25 -42.31 -0.23
CA ASN A 909 -127.55 -41.74 1.10
C ASN A 909 -127.92 -40.25 1.12
N ASN A 910 -128.30 -39.67 -0.02
CA ASN A 910 -128.83 -38.31 -0.07
C ASN A 910 -130.36 -38.31 -0.14
N TRP A 911 -130.98 -37.16 0.10
CA TRP A 911 -132.45 -37.05 0.15
C TRP A 911 -133.13 -37.41 -1.19
N CYS A 912 -132.48 -37.12 -2.32
CA CYS A 912 -132.99 -37.39 -3.66
C CYS A 912 -132.63 -38.81 -4.19
N HIS A 913 -131.63 -39.46 -3.62
CA HIS A 913 -130.99 -40.72 -4.06
C HIS A 913 -130.62 -41.62 -2.87
N GLY A 914 -131.52 -41.79 -1.91
CA GLY A 914 -131.29 -42.50 -0.64
C GLY A 914 -131.64 -44.00 -0.68
N PRO A 915 -131.07 -44.84 0.20
CA PRO A 915 -131.44 -46.25 0.28
C PRO A 915 -132.65 -46.40 1.21
N ARG A 916 -133.82 -46.69 0.64
CA ARG A 916 -134.90 -47.36 1.38
C ARG A 916 -135.27 -48.64 0.63
N ASN A 917 -134.52 -49.69 0.94
CA ASN A 917 -134.70 -51.09 0.54
C ASN A 917 -134.28 -51.41 -0.92
N ASP A 918 -133.10 -52.02 -1.06
CA ASP A 918 -132.68 -52.93 -2.13
C ASP A 918 -132.86 -52.51 -3.61
N VAL A 919 -132.82 -51.22 -3.94
CA VAL A 919 -132.75 -50.72 -5.33
C VAL A 919 -131.40 -50.03 -5.61
N VAL A 920 -130.86 -50.29 -6.81
CA VAL A 920 -129.53 -49.91 -7.31
C VAL A 920 -129.22 -48.43 -7.08
N SER A 921 -128.07 -48.12 -6.46
CA SER A 921 -127.56 -46.75 -6.36
C SER A 921 -127.34 -46.15 -7.76
N PRO A 922 -127.93 -44.99 -8.08
CA PRO A 922 -127.76 -44.40 -9.41
C PRO A 922 -126.30 -43.99 -9.63
N THR A 923 -125.81 -44.26 -10.84
CA THR A 923 -124.53 -43.73 -11.31
C THR A 923 -124.76 -42.35 -11.93
N TRP A 924 -123.82 -41.42 -11.71
CA TRP A 924 -123.86 -40.06 -12.24
C TRP A 924 -123.94 -40.02 -13.77
N THR A 925 -123.45 -41.06 -14.44
CA THR A 925 -123.51 -41.22 -15.90
C THR A 925 -124.59 -42.20 -16.36
N GLY A 926 -125.44 -42.69 -15.44
CA GLY A 926 -126.50 -43.65 -15.74
C GLY A 926 -127.68 -43.01 -16.47
N THR A 927 -128.34 -43.79 -17.32
CA THR A 927 -129.53 -43.38 -18.09
C THR A 927 -130.84 -43.92 -17.51
N THR A 928 -130.82 -44.46 -16.29
CA THR A 928 -132.00 -45.06 -15.66
C THR A 928 -132.70 -43.98 -14.84
N ASP A 929 -133.80 -43.47 -15.35
CA ASP A 929 -134.63 -42.51 -14.62
C ASP A 929 -135.25 -43.21 -13.39
N LEU A 930 -135.16 -42.56 -12.21
CA LEU A 930 -135.85 -43.02 -11.01
C LEU A 930 -137.35 -42.74 -11.20
N ASP A 931 -138.15 -43.79 -11.37
CA ASP A 931 -139.61 -43.66 -11.33
C ASP A 931 -140.10 -43.47 -9.88
N CYS A 932 -141.39 -43.20 -9.70
CA CYS A 932 -141.97 -43.01 -8.38
C CYS A 932 -141.78 -44.24 -7.47
N GLN A 933 -141.64 -45.46 -8.00
CA GLN A 933 -141.42 -46.67 -7.19
C GLN A 933 -139.96 -46.78 -6.71
N GLY A 934 -139.01 -46.25 -7.47
CA GLY A 934 -137.61 -46.14 -7.08
C GLY A 934 -137.40 -45.30 -5.82
N CYS A 935 -138.25 -44.30 -5.58
CA CYS A 935 -138.23 -43.46 -4.37
C CYS A 935 -139.29 -43.87 -3.32
N HIS A 936 -140.44 -44.40 -3.76
CA HIS A 936 -141.55 -44.83 -2.91
C HIS A 936 -141.91 -46.31 -3.14
N PRO A 937 -141.24 -47.26 -2.46
CA PRO A 937 -141.59 -48.66 -2.57
C PRO A 937 -143.02 -48.88 -2.07
N THR A 938 -143.84 -49.61 -2.83
CA THR A 938 -145.25 -49.89 -2.49
C THR A 938 -145.44 -50.56 -1.13
N ALA A 939 -144.41 -51.26 -0.64
CA ALA A 939 -144.35 -51.86 0.70
C ALA A 939 -144.32 -50.83 1.85
N SER A 940 -143.95 -49.58 1.56
CA SER A 940 -143.77 -48.48 2.52
C SER A 940 -144.93 -47.49 2.57
N LEU A 941 -145.92 -47.67 1.68
CA LEU A 941 -147.09 -46.79 1.61
C LEU A 941 -148.14 -47.22 2.64
N SER A 942 -148.92 -46.25 3.15
CA SER A 942 -149.98 -46.51 4.12
C SER A 942 -150.98 -47.55 3.57
N VAL A 943 -151.62 -48.32 4.46
CA VAL A 943 -152.42 -49.53 4.14
C VAL A 943 -153.45 -49.32 3.01
N GLY A 944 -153.92 -48.10 2.78
CA GLY A 944 -154.86 -47.76 1.69
C GLY A 944 -154.23 -47.71 0.29
N HIS A 945 -152.94 -47.37 0.16
CA HIS A 945 -152.30 -47.19 -1.14
C HIS A 945 -152.13 -48.50 -1.92
N PRO A 946 -151.64 -49.62 -1.34
CA PRO A 946 -151.56 -50.88 -2.06
C PRO A 946 -152.94 -51.33 -2.58
N PHE A 947 -154.02 -51.07 -1.84
CA PHE A 947 -155.38 -51.38 -2.27
C PHE A 947 -155.82 -50.54 -3.46
N HIS A 948 -155.58 -49.22 -3.45
CA HIS A 948 -155.91 -48.35 -4.58
C HIS A 948 -155.10 -48.71 -5.83
N ILE A 949 -153.81 -48.99 -5.68
CA ILE A 949 -152.91 -49.27 -6.81
C ILE A 949 -153.15 -50.67 -7.36
N SER A 950 -153.08 -51.72 -6.52
CA SER A 950 -153.10 -53.11 -6.98
C SER A 950 -154.50 -53.71 -7.12
N THR A 951 -155.47 -53.27 -6.32
CA THR A 951 -156.84 -53.81 -6.35
C THR A 951 -157.79 -52.95 -7.19
N MET A 952 -157.68 -51.62 -7.10
CA MET A 952 -158.53 -50.70 -7.88
C MET A 952 -157.87 -50.19 -9.16
N GLY A 953 -156.60 -50.51 -9.41
CA GLY A 953 -155.87 -50.12 -10.63
C GLY A 953 -155.65 -48.61 -10.78
N GLN A 954 -155.66 -47.85 -9.69
CA GLN A 954 -155.48 -46.40 -9.72
C GLN A 954 -154.01 -46.03 -9.99
N GLN A 955 -153.80 -45.01 -10.84
CA GLN A 955 -152.46 -44.45 -11.12
C GLN A 955 -152.14 -43.26 -10.21
N CYS A 956 -150.86 -43.01 -9.95
CA CYS A 956 -150.38 -42.03 -8.97
C CYS A 956 -150.95 -40.62 -9.23
N GLN A 957 -150.92 -40.17 -10.49
CA GLN A 957 -151.42 -38.85 -10.90
C GLN A 957 -152.93 -38.67 -10.70
N ASN A 958 -153.71 -39.76 -10.57
CA ASN A 958 -155.15 -39.64 -10.33
C ASN A 958 -155.46 -39.06 -8.95
N CYS A 959 -154.57 -39.26 -7.99
CA CYS A 959 -154.69 -38.75 -6.62
C CYS A 959 -153.65 -37.66 -6.32
N HIS A 960 -152.46 -37.73 -6.93
CA HIS A 960 -151.35 -36.82 -6.71
C HIS A 960 -151.09 -35.90 -7.91
N ASN A 961 -152.13 -35.38 -8.56
CA ASN A 961 -152.01 -34.59 -9.81
C ASN A 961 -151.20 -33.28 -9.69
N ALA A 962 -151.06 -32.73 -8.49
CA ALA A 962 -150.24 -31.54 -8.25
C ALA A 962 -148.74 -31.88 -8.25
N THR A 963 -148.39 -33.15 -8.07
CA THR A 963 -147.02 -33.62 -7.81
C THR A 963 -146.53 -34.61 -8.86
N ALA A 964 -147.41 -35.45 -9.39
CA ALA A 964 -147.12 -36.46 -10.38
C ALA A 964 -147.98 -36.25 -11.63
N VAL A 965 -147.36 -36.27 -12.80
CA VAL A 965 -148.03 -36.21 -14.11
C VAL A 965 -148.26 -37.61 -14.68
N SER A 966 -147.46 -38.60 -14.26
CA SER A 966 -147.63 -40.02 -14.59
C SER A 966 -147.10 -40.90 -13.45
N PRO A 967 -147.24 -42.24 -13.52
CA PRO A 967 -146.63 -43.15 -12.54
C PRO A 967 -145.10 -43.08 -12.49
N THR A 968 -144.45 -42.43 -13.46
CA THR A 968 -142.99 -42.38 -13.59
C THR A 968 -142.44 -40.95 -13.72
N GLU A 969 -143.27 -39.91 -13.60
CA GLU A 969 -142.84 -38.53 -13.87
C GLU A 969 -143.52 -37.53 -12.91
N LEU A 970 -142.72 -36.60 -12.39
CA LEU A 970 -143.13 -35.51 -11.49
C LEU A 970 -143.42 -34.24 -12.27
N THR A 971 -144.28 -33.37 -11.73
CA THR A 971 -144.47 -32.02 -12.29
C THR A 971 -143.23 -31.18 -11.99
N VAL A 972 -142.66 -30.50 -13.01
CA VAL A 972 -141.38 -29.76 -12.94
C VAL A 972 -141.36 -28.65 -11.87
N ASP A 973 -142.53 -28.21 -11.36
CA ASP A 973 -142.67 -27.23 -10.27
C ASP A 973 -143.62 -27.70 -9.13
N GLY A 974 -143.83 -29.01 -9.00
CA GLY A 974 -144.76 -29.59 -8.01
C GLY A 974 -144.17 -29.66 -6.59
N PRO A 975 -144.99 -29.68 -5.51
CA PRO A 975 -144.51 -29.66 -4.11
C PRO A 975 -143.82 -30.95 -3.62
N HIS A 976 -143.31 -31.82 -4.52
CA HIS A 976 -142.78 -33.12 -4.12
C HIS A 976 -141.55 -33.02 -3.21
N VAL A 977 -140.75 -31.99 -3.44
CA VAL A 977 -139.37 -31.87 -2.97
C VAL A 977 -139.30 -31.19 -1.58
N ASP A 978 -140.44 -30.88 -0.95
CA ASP A 978 -140.52 -30.20 0.35
C ASP A 978 -140.77 -31.14 1.55
N GLY A 979 -140.93 -32.45 1.29
CA GLY A 979 -141.12 -33.46 2.33
C GLY A 979 -142.53 -33.50 2.96
N THR A 980 -143.50 -32.77 2.41
CA THR A 980 -144.89 -32.81 2.88
C THR A 980 -145.70 -33.90 2.16
N VAL A 981 -146.50 -34.67 2.92
CA VAL A 981 -147.39 -35.69 2.34
C VAL A 981 -148.63 -34.98 1.80
N GLN A 982 -148.83 -35.01 0.48
CA GLN A 982 -150.09 -34.60 -0.12
C GLN A 982 -151.16 -35.69 0.08
N VAL A 983 -152.34 -35.30 0.56
CA VAL A 983 -153.50 -36.18 0.79
C VAL A 983 -154.49 -36.02 -0.35
#